data_AF-A0A6L5FB63-F1
#
_entry.id   AF-A0A6L5FB63-F1
#
_cell.length_a   1.000
_cell.length_b   1.000
_cell.length_c   1.000
_cell.angle_alpha   90.00
_cell.angle_beta   90.00
_cell.angle_gamma   90.00
#
_symmetry.space_group_name_H-M   'P 1'
#
loop_
_entity.id
_entity.type
_entity.pdbx_description
1 polymer ?
#
loop_
_entity_poly.entity_id
_entity_poly.type
_entity_poly.pdbx_seq_one_letter_code
_entity_poly.pdbx_strand_id
1 'polypeptide(L)'
;MTINVDNNAGPEEPLIDGKWCFQFPSHSADDLVFGLDGMLYLSAGDGASFNQADYGQWGGDEPNTPVPENPCQDPPHPTDASPITGEGGMLRSQDIRTSADDLGYNGAVLRIDPDTGNAAPGNPDGSRLIAHGLRNPYRMAFGPDGDLYVADVGWSLWEEINVIEGASGGPAEIHNFGWPCYEGREDKLHDFEIMGNALCDDLYADETADPATVTEPLFEYRHGWTVWDGADGGASGSSAVSAIGFMEGGNYPAEWDDALVFSDYNRQGVWALKEVDGEYVAVQTVGGYDEPEDGAYLLSTAGIVDIQPGPGGNLYMVDLDAGVFRLRYDPNNVPPIARIDRVGLDGDPTKTVTLSALPSYDPDGDPLTYEWDLDADGDFSDDNRETFQYEFDARTRISLRVSDDHGHVGTDSAVVLPPTPTITKTAPNGKWKVGDQIDLVASPRPGSGQPDRYAWNVEIHHCAPSDPNDCHVHPLYQGEGKNFSIQSAPDHSYPSYLVARVAAEYPNGIEGETSFKLQPRTSEIHVRSPEVPVEVSVGGLTGHTPVSWEAIEGGKISLATPESVAHGGRTWIFDEWSDGGDRTRDITVPGSNLTLTAKYNGGRPPVIASIGNTTVKEGSVFKKTVTATDPDDDDVSFTLEKAPGGATINRNTGVIRWEPSGTDVGKTFQFRVRATDEWKMPRSDSETFNVTVVAQPTPPTTEPPTTDPPTPPVRSTFADTAESVHEADIELLAASGITFGCNPPENTLFCPDDAVTRAQMASFLVRGLELEPASGGRFSDIAGSVHEPDINALAAAQITLGCNPPENTLFCPDDVVTRAQMASFLVRGLELAPADGGRFSDAAGSVHEADINALAAAQITLGCNPPDNDLYCPEDEVTRAQMASFLVRGIPLPRR
;
A
#
# COMPACT_ATOMS: atom_id res chain seq x y z
N MET A 1 16.24 9.10 -29.03
CA MET A 1 17.67 9.33 -28.73
C MET A 1 18.47 9.42 -30.02
N THR A 2 19.44 10.33 -30.13
CA THR A 2 20.30 10.50 -31.33
C THR A 2 21.79 10.40 -30.95
N ILE A 3 22.62 9.69 -31.74
CA ILE A 3 24.09 9.64 -31.60
C ILE A 3 24.74 10.21 -32.86
N ASN A 4 25.82 10.97 -32.67
CA ASN A 4 26.63 11.53 -33.74
C ASN A 4 27.97 10.77 -33.86
N VAL A 5 28.10 9.91 -34.87
CA VAL A 5 29.31 9.09 -35.05
C VAL A 5 30.47 9.82 -35.73
N ASP A 6 30.35 11.10 -36.06
CA ASP A 6 31.45 11.88 -36.64
C ASP A 6 31.39 13.36 -36.23
N ASN A 7 32.51 13.86 -35.71
CA ASN A 7 32.75 15.27 -35.34
C ASN A 7 32.65 16.26 -36.54
N ASN A 8 31.48 16.39 -37.18
CA ASN A 8 31.08 17.46 -38.11
C ASN A 8 29.60 17.33 -38.51
N ALA A 9 28.70 18.11 -37.89
CA ALA A 9 27.42 18.59 -38.43
C ALA A 9 26.68 17.69 -39.46
N GLY A 10 26.48 16.41 -39.15
CA GLY A 10 25.69 15.45 -39.93
C GLY A 10 24.22 15.39 -39.47
N PRO A 11 23.33 14.72 -40.23
CA PRO A 11 21.95 14.48 -39.80
C PRO A 11 21.92 13.48 -38.63
N GLU A 12 21.11 13.79 -37.61
CA GLU A 12 20.84 12.91 -36.47
C GLU A 12 20.03 11.68 -36.89
N GLU A 13 20.38 10.50 -36.38
CA GLU A 13 19.63 9.25 -36.59
C GLU A 13 18.98 8.81 -35.26
N PRO A 14 17.65 8.65 -35.20
CA PRO A 14 16.97 8.17 -34.00
C PRO A 14 17.20 6.66 -33.82
N LEU A 15 17.79 6.26 -32.69
CA LEU A 15 18.02 4.84 -32.36
C LEU A 15 16.75 4.14 -31.87
N ILE A 16 15.88 4.89 -31.20
CA ILE A 16 14.56 4.45 -30.70
C ILE A 16 13.58 5.56 -31.04
N ASP A 17 12.48 5.20 -31.70
CA ASP A 17 11.42 6.10 -32.12
C ASP A 17 10.06 5.40 -31.99
N GLY A 18 9.05 6.13 -31.49
CA GLY A 18 7.66 5.67 -31.42
C GLY A 18 7.40 4.44 -30.53
N LYS A 19 8.29 4.11 -29.60
CA LYS A 19 8.16 2.97 -28.67
C LYS A 19 8.03 3.37 -27.20
N TRP A 20 7.86 4.66 -26.96
CA TRP A 20 7.72 5.21 -25.62
C TRP A 20 6.73 6.36 -25.65
N CYS A 21 5.65 6.25 -24.89
CA CYS A 21 4.64 7.28 -24.81
C CYS A 21 4.70 8.07 -23.50
N PHE A 22 4.64 9.39 -23.60
CA PHE A 22 4.55 10.30 -22.46
C PHE A 22 3.16 10.89 -22.37
N GLN A 23 2.42 10.48 -21.33
CA GLN A 23 1.15 11.09 -21.01
C GLN A 23 1.39 12.33 -20.17
N PHE A 24 2.22 12.25 -19.14
CA PHE A 24 2.53 13.37 -18.23
C PHE A 24 3.98 13.87 -18.39
N PRO A 25 4.30 15.10 -17.91
CA PRO A 25 5.64 15.68 -18.04
C PRO A 25 6.68 15.15 -17.02
N SER A 26 6.40 14.02 -16.38
CA SER A 26 7.23 13.37 -15.35
C SER A 26 7.47 11.90 -15.72
N HIS A 27 8.38 11.25 -14.98
CA HIS A 27 8.76 9.85 -15.14
C HIS A 27 9.25 9.55 -16.55
N SER A 28 10.43 10.09 -16.86
CA SER A 28 10.91 10.21 -18.23
C SER A 28 12.16 9.40 -18.52
N ALA A 29 12.98 9.88 -19.46
CA ALA A 29 14.29 9.32 -19.73
C ALA A 29 15.26 9.90 -18.75
N ASP A 30 15.67 9.07 -17.80
CA ASP A 30 16.39 9.57 -16.65
C ASP A 30 17.87 9.21 -16.69
N ASP A 31 18.26 8.03 -17.20
CA ASP A 31 19.67 7.66 -17.27
C ASP A 31 20.09 6.84 -18.50
N LEU A 32 21.37 6.96 -18.81
CA LEU A 32 22.05 6.27 -19.90
C LEU A 32 23.49 5.95 -19.52
N VAL A 33 23.83 4.67 -19.58
CA VAL A 33 25.15 4.16 -19.21
C VAL A 33 25.68 3.18 -20.25
N PHE A 34 27.01 3.11 -20.38
CA PHE A 34 27.67 2.06 -21.15
C PHE A 34 28.09 0.95 -20.21
N GLY A 35 27.72 -0.29 -20.53
CA GLY A 35 28.14 -1.45 -19.77
C GLY A 35 29.58 -1.87 -20.04
N LEU A 36 30.07 -2.81 -19.24
CA LEU A 36 31.42 -3.37 -19.39
C LEU A 36 31.61 -4.13 -20.72
N ASP A 37 30.50 -4.45 -21.39
CA ASP A 37 30.42 -5.07 -22.71
C ASP A 37 30.44 -4.08 -23.88
N GLY A 38 30.44 -2.77 -23.59
CA GLY A 38 30.37 -1.70 -24.59
C GLY A 38 28.99 -1.52 -25.20
N MET A 39 27.94 -2.15 -24.66
CA MET A 39 26.56 -1.92 -25.07
C MET A 39 25.99 -0.71 -24.35
N LEU A 40 24.93 -0.16 -24.93
CA LEU A 40 24.24 1.01 -24.39
C LEU A 40 23.02 0.57 -23.59
N TYR A 41 22.89 1.09 -22.38
CA TYR A 41 21.78 0.83 -21.48
C TYR A 41 21.04 2.14 -21.24
N LEU A 42 19.72 2.08 -21.24
CA LEU A 42 18.88 3.25 -21.01
C LEU A 42 17.67 2.87 -20.16
N SER A 43 17.33 3.75 -19.24
CA SER A 43 16.13 3.63 -18.43
C SER A 43 14.99 4.46 -19.01
N ALA A 44 13.77 4.00 -18.77
CA ALA A 44 12.57 4.67 -19.21
C ALA A 44 11.48 4.58 -18.14
N GLY A 45 11.09 5.71 -17.59
CA GLY A 45 9.94 5.82 -16.70
C GLY A 45 8.60 5.49 -17.39
N ASP A 46 7.59 5.29 -16.56
CA ASP A 46 6.24 4.90 -16.99
C ASP A 46 5.50 6.00 -17.78
N GLY A 47 5.99 7.24 -17.75
CA GLY A 47 5.40 8.40 -18.42
C GLY A 47 3.96 8.69 -18.00
N ALA A 48 3.56 8.21 -16.82
CA ALA A 48 2.20 8.24 -16.28
C ALA A 48 2.03 9.33 -15.21
N SER A 49 0.83 9.45 -14.66
CA SER A 49 0.55 10.37 -13.56
C SER A 49 1.46 10.09 -12.36
N PHE A 50 2.07 11.12 -11.81
CA PHE A 50 2.90 11.04 -10.60
C PHE A 50 2.10 11.16 -9.29
N ASN A 51 0.82 11.52 -9.38
CA ASN A 51 0.01 11.91 -8.22
C ASN A 51 -1.22 11.02 -8.00
N GLN A 52 -1.65 10.25 -8.99
CA GLN A 52 -2.92 9.51 -8.95
C GLN A 52 -2.79 8.24 -9.77
N ALA A 53 -3.54 7.20 -9.39
CA ALA A 53 -3.66 5.99 -10.19
C ALA A 53 -4.05 6.33 -11.63
N ASP A 54 -3.19 5.95 -12.57
CA ASP A 54 -3.35 6.22 -13.99
C ASP A 54 -3.37 4.88 -14.73
N TYR A 55 -4.55 4.54 -15.23
CA TYR A 55 -4.80 3.38 -16.06
C TYR A 55 -5.09 3.79 -17.51
N GLY A 56 -4.71 5.01 -17.89
CA GLY A 56 -4.92 5.60 -19.22
C GLY A 56 -6.25 6.32 -19.39
N GLN A 57 -6.95 6.64 -18.30
CA GLN A 57 -8.22 7.39 -18.29
C GLN A 57 -8.05 8.89 -18.50
N TRP A 58 -6.82 9.40 -18.38
CA TRP A 58 -6.57 10.83 -18.39
C TRP A 58 -6.42 11.43 -19.79
N GLY A 59 -6.97 12.63 -19.95
CA GLY A 59 -6.73 13.55 -21.05
C GLY A 59 -8.01 14.23 -21.57
N GLY A 60 -7.93 14.86 -22.75
CA GLY A 60 -9.09 15.43 -23.45
C GLY A 60 -9.28 16.93 -23.22
N ASP A 61 -10.51 17.38 -22.94
CA ASP A 61 -10.81 18.80 -22.70
C ASP A 61 -10.49 19.25 -21.26
N GLU A 62 -9.84 18.38 -20.47
CA GLU A 62 -9.69 18.53 -19.03
C GLU A 62 -8.46 19.40 -18.65
N PRO A 63 -8.60 20.37 -17.72
CA PRO A 63 -7.51 21.25 -17.32
C PRO A 63 -6.30 20.48 -16.79
N ASN A 64 -5.09 20.87 -17.25
CA ASN A 64 -3.82 20.26 -16.83
C ASN A 64 -3.70 18.75 -17.11
N THR A 65 -4.51 18.22 -18.04
CA THR A 65 -4.38 16.83 -18.53
C THR A 65 -3.89 16.81 -19.98
N PRO A 66 -3.40 15.67 -20.47
CA PRO A 66 -2.88 15.55 -21.83
C PRO A 66 -4.01 15.67 -22.87
N VAL A 67 -3.74 16.25 -24.04
CA VAL A 67 -4.74 16.39 -25.11
C VAL A 67 -4.23 15.71 -26.37
N PRO A 68 -4.93 14.70 -26.95
CA PRO A 68 -6.27 14.20 -26.60
C PRO A 68 -6.32 13.23 -25.40
N GLU A 69 -7.52 12.79 -25.01
CA GLU A 69 -7.75 11.68 -24.07
C GLU A 69 -7.05 10.41 -24.57
N ASN A 70 -6.43 9.66 -23.66
CA ASN A 70 -5.56 8.53 -23.99
C ASN A 70 -4.60 8.88 -25.15
N PRO A 71 -3.66 9.81 -24.94
CA PRO A 71 -2.79 10.29 -26.00
C PRO A 71 -1.90 9.18 -26.60
N CYS A 72 -1.71 8.09 -25.85
CA CYS A 72 -0.91 6.93 -26.22
C CYS A 72 -1.67 5.88 -27.05
N GLN A 73 -3.01 5.96 -27.08
CA GLN A 73 -3.88 5.06 -27.85
C GLN A 73 -3.80 3.58 -27.40
N ASP A 74 -3.52 3.36 -26.12
CA ASP A 74 -3.31 2.04 -25.52
C ASP A 74 -4.56 1.13 -25.70
N PRO A 75 -4.43 -0.09 -26.27
CA PRO A 75 -5.51 -1.05 -26.47
C PRO A 75 -5.57 -2.20 -25.41
N PRO A 76 -6.75 -2.84 -25.18
CA PRO A 76 -8.06 -2.26 -25.45
C PRO A 76 -8.18 -0.93 -24.70
N HIS A 77 -8.87 0.03 -25.32
CA HIS A 77 -8.96 1.37 -24.74
C HIS A 77 -9.43 1.26 -23.27
N PRO A 78 -8.69 1.88 -22.32
CA PRO A 78 -9.11 1.93 -20.93
C PRO A 78 -10.55 2.45 -20.85
N THR A 79 -11.36 1.80 -20.04
CA THR A 79 -12.70 2.29 -19.71
C THR A 79 -12.79 2.44 -18.21
N ASP A 80 -13.55 3.41 -17.73
CA ASP A 80 -13.91 3.54 -16.30
C ASP A 80 -14.77 2.37 -15.77
N ALA A 81 -15.02 1.33 -16.57
CA ALA A 81 -15.64 0.11 -16.11
C ALA A 81 -14.61 -0.77 -15.38
N SER A 82 -15.12 -1.54 -14.42
CA SER A 82 -14.36 -2.60 -13.79
C SER A 82 -14.86 -3.99 -14.24
N PRO A 83 -13.96 -4.94 -14.56
CA PRO A 83 -12.50 -4.82 -14.48
C PRO A 83 -11.92 -3.88 -15.53
N ILE A 84 -10.87 -3.15 -15.15
CA ILE A 84 -10.10 -2.32 -16.09
C ILE A 84 -9.22 -3.28 -16.90
N THR A 85 -9.36 -3.27 -18.22
CA THR A 85 -8.66 -4.22 -19.11
C THR A 85 -7.63 -3.59 -20.02
N GLY A 86 -7.49 -2.25 -20.00
CA GLY A 86 -6.54 -1.53 -20.85
C GLY A 86 -5.17 -1.40 -20.20
N GLU A 87 -4.14 -1.29 -21.02
CA GLU A 87 -2.73 -1.17 -20.62
C GLU A 87 -2.25 0.30 -20.49
N GLY A 88 -3.16 1.24 -20.27
CA GLY A 88 -2.81 2.66 -20.28
C GLY A 88 -2.18 3.19 -19.00
N GLY A 89 -1.57 4.36 -19.08
CA GLY A 89 -1.00 5.04 -17.92
C GLY A 89 0.19 4.29 -17.33
N MET A 90 0.14 4.05 -16.02
CA MET A 90 1.16 3.30 -15.26
C MET A 90 1.24 1.83 -15.70
N LEU A 91 0.13 1.27 -16.20
CA LEU A 91 0.04 -0.14 -16.61
C LEU A 91 0.89 -0.45 -17.84
N ARG A 92 1.36 0.57 -18.58
CA ARG A 92 2.35 0.38 -19.66
C ARG A 92 3.66 -0.23 -19.17
N SER A 93 3.96 -0.15 -17.88
CA SER A 93 5.10 -0.85 -17.26
C SER A 93 4.97 -2.37 -17.31
N GLN A 94 3.76 -2.87 -17.59
CA GLN A 94 3.40 -4.28 -17.76
C GLN A 94 2.99 -4.62 -19.21
N ASP A 95 3.28 -3.75 -20.19
CA ASP A 95 2.91 -3.91 -21.61
C ASP A 95 3.36 -5.26 -22.20
N ILE A 96 4.52 -5.80 -21.81
CA ILE A 96 4.97 -7.15 -22.22
C ILE A 96 3.99 -8.29 -21.90
N ARG A 97 3.08 -8.07 -20.94
CA ARG A 97 2.02 -9.02 -20.57
C ARG A 97 0.82 -8.96 -21.53
N THR A 98 0.78 -8.00 -22.45
CA THR A 98 -0.24 -7.87 -23.48
C THR A 98 0.34 -8.14 -24.87
N SER A 99 -0.56 -8.22 -25.85
CA SER A 99 -0.19 -8.39 -27.26
C SER A 99 -1.15 -7.64 -28.19
N ALA A 100 -1.83 -6.62 -27.66
CA ALA A 100 -2.88 -5.91 -28.38
C ALA A 100 -2.30 -4.89 -29.37
N ASP A 101 -1.11 -4.36 -29.07
CA ASP A 101 -0.28 -3.56 -29.96
C ASP A 101 1.19 -4.02 -29.93
N ASP A 102 2.09 -3.15 -30.41
CA ASP A 102 3.52 -3.44 -30.40
C ASP A 102 4.13 -3.01 -29.06
N LEU A 103 4.86 -3.90 -28.40
CA LEU A 103 5.63 -3.65 -27.18
C LEU A 103 6.28 -2.26 -27.12
N GLY A 104 5.82 -1.47 -26.16
CA GLY A 104 6.40 -0.23 -25.68
C GLY A 104 7.48 -0.45 -24.63
N TYR A 105 8.13 0.66 -24.26
CA TYR A 105 9.29 0.70 -23.35
C TYR A 105 9.06 1.65 -22.18
N ASN A 106 7.81 1.82 -21.75
CA ASN A 106 7.47 2.55 -20.53
C ASN A 106 7.81 1.67 -19.31
N GLY A 107 8.35 2.27 -18.25
CA GLY A 107 8.66 1.55 -17.01
C GLY A 107 9.68 0.42 -17.17
N ALA A 108 10.77 0.68 -17.90
CA ALA A 108 11.65 -0.33 -18.46
C ALA A 108 13.14 0.04 -18.45
N VAL A 109 14.00 -0.96 -18.57
CA VAL A 109 15.42 -0.82 -18.92
C VAL A 109 15.70 -1.57 -20.22
N LEU A 110 16.37 -0.91 -21.17
CA LEU A 110 16.76 -1.49 -22.44
C LEU A 110 18.28 -1.64 -22.54
N ARG A 111 18.72 -2.69 -23.26
CA ARG A 111 20.11 -2.92 -23.66
C ARG A 111 20.20 -2.98 -25.18
N ILE A 112 20.92 -2.03 -25.78
CA ILE A 112 20.97 -1.86 -27.24
C ILE A 112 22.41 -1.80 -27.76
N ASP A 113 22.55 -2.25 -29.00
CA ASP A 113 23.78 -2.03 -29.77
C ASP A 113 23.89 -0.53 -30.11
N PRO A 114 24.92 0.19 -29.63
CA PRO A 114 25.02 1.64 -29.76
C PRO A 114 25.21 2.11 -31.21
N ASP A 115 25.72 1.25 -32.09
CA ASP A 115 25.99 1.59 -33.49
C ASP A 115 24.74 1.44 -34.36
N THR A 116 23.84 0.53 -34.01
CA THR A 116 22.70 0.16 -34.85
C THR A 116 21.33 0.42 -34.22
N GLY A 117 21.27 0.64 -32.90
CA GLY A 117 20.04 0.74 -32.14
C GLY A 117 19.24 -0.55 -32.06
N ASN A 118 19.78 -1.70 -32.49
CA ASN A 118 19.11 -3.00 -32.38
C ASN A 118 19.26 -3.59 -30.97
N ALA A 119 18.52 -4.66 -30.68
CA ALA A 119 18.78 -5.47 -29.50
C ALA A 119 20.23 -5.95 -29.47
N ALA A 120 20.91 -5.76 -28.34
CA ALA A 120 22.29 -6.17 -28.20
C ALA A 120 22.41 -7.71 -28.21
N PRO A 121 23.54 -8.27 -28.68
CA PRO A 121 23.77 -9.71 -28.64
C PRO A 121 23.67 -10.26 -27.22
N GLY A 122 22.90 -11.34 -27.04
CA GLY A 122 22.70 -11.97 -25.73
C GLY A 122 21.43 -11.51 -25.01
N ASN A 123 20.71 -10.51 -25.51
CA ASN A 123 19.44 -10.13 -24.91
C ASN A 123 18.41 -11.28 -24.95
N PRO A 124 17.60 -11.43 -23.88
CA PRO A 124 16.47 -12.36 -23.85
C PRO A 124 15.53 -12.14 -25.04
N ASP A 125 15.12 -13.25 -25.68
CA ASP A 125 14.17 -13.30 -26.80
C ASP A 125 14.48 -12.38 -28.00
N GLY A 126 15.72 -11.87 -28.09
CA GLY A 126 16.10 -10.88 -29.11
C GLY A 126 15.42 -9.52 -28.93
N SER A 127 14.82 -9.26 -27.76
CA SER A 127 14.22 -7.98 -27.39
C SER A 127 15.30 -6.96 -27.03
N ARG A 128 15.01 -5.66 -27.15
CA ARG A 128 15.83 -4.61 -26.52
C ARG A 128 15.61 -4.53 -25.01
N LEU A 129 14.42 -4.96 -24.57
CA LEU A 129 13.98 -4.95 -23.19
C LEU A 129 14.78 -5.99 -22.39
N ILE A 130 15.31 -5.57 -21.24
CA ILE A 130 15.99 -6.46 -20.28
C ILE A 130 15.37 -6.39 -18.88
N ALA A 131 14.61 -5.33 -18.58
CA ALA A 131 13.75 -5.28 -17.41
C ALA A 131 12.52 -4.41 -17.67
N HIS A 132 11.43 -4.68 -16.96
CA HIS A 132 10.19 -3.89 -16.94
C HIS A 132 9.56 -3.90 -15.54
N GLY A 133 8.39 -3.28 -15.40
CA GLY A 133 7.73 -3.17 -14.10
C GLY A 133 8.44 -2.19 -13.17
N LEU A 134 9.03 -1.12 -13.73
CA LEU A 134 9.65 -0.02 -12.98
C LEU A 134 8.78 1.23 -13.09
N ARG A 135 8.84 2.13 -12.11
CA ARG A 135 8.07 3.38 -12.12
C ARG A 135 8.84 4.53 -12.77
N ASN A 136 9.92 4.92 -12.13
CA ASN A 136 10.78 6.04 -12.48
C ASN A 136 12.25 5.66 -12.18
N PRO A 137 12.85 4.77 -13.02
CA PRO A 137 14.22 4.29 -12.87
C PRO A 137 15.24 5.43 -13.14
N TYR A 138 15.44 6.28 -12.14
CA TYR A 138 16.04 7.60 -12.27
C TYR A 138 17.56 7.58 -12.52
N ARG A 139 18.27 6.65 -11.88
CA ARG A 139 19.71 6.46 -12.05
C ARG A 139 20.08 4.98 -12.08
N MET A 140 21.13 4.67 -12.83
CA MET A 140 21.67 3.32 -12.95
C MET A 140 23.18 3.33 -12.79
N ALA A 141 23.72 2.27 -12.16
CA ALA A 141 25.16 2.07 -12.05
C ALA A 141 25.52 0.59 -12.28
N PHE A 142 26.63 0.36 -12.97
CA PHE A 142 27.19 -0.99 -13.08
C PHE A 142 28.00 -1.32 -11.82
N GLY A 143 27.71 -2.49 -11.26
CA GLY A 143 28.57 -3.10 -10.25
C GLY A 143 29.84 -3.71 -10.87
N PRO A 144 30.85 -4.01 -10.04
CA PRO A 144 32.10 -4.64 -10.48
C PRO A 144 31.92 -6.09 -10.96
N ASP A 145 30.81 -6.72 -10.60
CA ASP A 145 30.32 -8.02 -11.08
C ASP A 145 29.79 -7.97 -12.52
N GLY A 146 29.46 -6.78 -13.03
CA GLY A 146 28.83 -6.56 -14.33
C GLY A 146 27.30 -6.54 -14.28
N ASP A 147 26.70 -6.56 -13.09
CA ASP A 147 25.28 -6.41 -12.86
C ASP A 147 24.89 -4.93 -12.92
N LEU A 148 23.62 -4.65 -13.27
CA LEU A 148 23.12 -3.29 -13.39
C LEU A 148 22.16 -3.00 -12.23
N TYR A 149 22.51 -2.00 -11.42
CA TYR A 149 21.75 -1.55 -10.26
C TYR A 149 20.95 -0.32 -10.67
N VAL A 150 19.67 -0.31 -10.34
CA VAL A 150 18.68 0.68 -10.79
C VAL A 150 18.03 1.32 -9.56
N ALA A 151 18.24 2.61 -9.38
CA ALA A 151 17.53 3.41 -8.40
C ALA A 151 16.15 3.79 -8.98
N ASP A 152 15.08 3.16 -8.48
CA ASP A 152 13.71 3.37 -8.94
C ASP A 152 12.91 4.18 -7.92
N VAL A 153 12.43 5.35 -8.36
CA VAL A 153 11.64 6.24 -7.51
C VAL A 153 10.20 5.76 -7.47
N GLY A 154 9.75 5.30 -6.30
CA GLY A 154 8.39 4.81 -6.09
C GLY A 154 7.36 5.92 -5.95
N TRP A 155 6.13 5.56 -5.55
CA TRP A 155 5.00 6.48 -5.56
C TRP A 155 4.68 7.07 -4.19
N SER A 156 4.31 6.23 -3.23
CA SER A 156 3.74 6.67 -1.95
C SER A 156 4.25 5.92 -0.74
N LEU A 157 4.88 4.75 -0.94
CA LEU A 157 5.27 3.86 0.14
C LEU A 157 6.75 3.56 0.14
N TRP A 158 7.35 3.26 -1.01
CA TRP A 158 8.69 2.69 -1.06
C TRP A 158 9.56 3.39 -2.09
N GLU A 159 10.83 3.51 -1.78
CA GLU A 159 11.88 3.68 -2.77
C GLU A 159 12.61 2.35 -2.94
N GLU A 160 13.12 2.09 -4.14
CA GLU A 160 13.71 0.79 -4.47
C GLU A 160 15.09 0.93 -5.12
N ILE A 161 15.96 -0.01 -4.78
CA ILE A 161 17.16 -0.33 -5.53
C ILE A 161 16.99 -1.73 -6.10
N ASN A 162 16.86 -1.80 -7.42
CA ASN A 162 16.61 -2.99 -8.20
C ASN A 162 17.89 -3.49 -8.87
N VAL A 163 18.02 -4.80 -9.10
CA VAL A 163 19.22 -5.41 -9.71
C VAL A 163 18.84 -6.26 -10.91
N ILE A 164 19.51 -5.99 -12.04
CA ILE A 164 19.44 -6.80 -13.25
C ILE A 164 20.72 -7.63 -13.33
N GLU A 165 20.62 -8.87 -12.86
CA GLU A 165 21.75 -9.80 -12.77
C GLU A 165 22.26 -10.19 -14.17
N GLY A 166 23.59 -10.18 -14.35
CA GLY A 166 24.24 -10.53 -15.60
C GLY A 166 24.04 -9.52 -16.74
N ALA A 167 23.65 -8.28 -16.45
CA ALA A 167 23.34 -7.25 -17.44
C ALA A 167 24.44 -7.12 -18.53
N SER A 168 25.71 -7.04 -18.14
CA SER A 168 26.87 -6.93 -19.06
C SER A 168 27.04 -8.15 -19.99
N GLY A 169 26.40 -9.28 -19.73
CA GLY A 169 26.42 -10.46 -20.62
C GLY A 169 25.21 -10.55 -21.54
N GLY A 170 24.21 -9.69 -21.33
CA GLY A 170 22.82 -10.04 -21.59
C GLY A 170 22.28 -10.90 -20.45
N PRO A 171 21.26 -10.42 -19.70
CA PRO A 171 20.67 -11.20 -18.60
C PRO A 171 20.01 -12.47 -19.14
N ALA A 172 19.81 -13.47 -18.26
CA ALA A 172 19.24 -14.75 -18.65
C ALA A 172 17.75 -14.64 -19.05
N GLU A 173 17.04 -13.72 -18.42
CA GLU A 173 15.63 -13.43 -18.63
C GLU A 173 15.36 -11.92 -18.51
N ILE A 174 14.13 -11.51 -18.84
CA ILE A 174 13.69 -10.13 -18.65
C ILE A 174 13.15 -10.03 -17.23
N HIS A 175 13.76 -9.19 -16.40
CA HIS A 175 13.31 -8.98 -15.02
C HIS A 175 12.01 -8.17 -14.98
N ASN A 176 11.09 -8.53 -14.06
CA ASN A 176 9.85 -7.80 -13.83
C ASN A 176 9.81 -7.30 -12.38
N PHE A 177 9.96 -6.01 -12.16
CA PHE A 177 9.96 -5.43 -10.81
C PHE A 177 8.55 -5.10 -10.28
N GLY A 178 7.49 -5.47 -11.02
CA GLY A 178 6.13 -5.55 -10.48
C GLY A 178 5.29 -4.28 -10.56
N TRP A 179 5.87 -3.08 -10.74
CA TRP A 179 5.11 -1.83 -10.88
C TRP A 179 4.13 -1.87 -12.07
N PRO A 180 2.90 -1.32 -11.95
CA PRO A 180 2.30 -0.68 -10.77
C PRO A 180 1.52 -1.63 -9.88
N CYS A 181 1.58 -2.93 -10.11
CA CYS A 181 0.83 -3.91 -9.32
C CYS A 181 1.51 -4.15 -7.96
N TYR A 182 2.81 -3.95 -7.89
CA TYR A 182 3.61 -3.95 -6.66
C TYR A 182 4.36 -2.63 -6.51
N GLU A 183 4.55 -2.22 -5.26
CA GLU A 183 5.49 -1.17 -4.86
C GLU A 183 6.21 -1.72 -3.63
N GLY A 184 7.46 -2.14 -3.75
CA GLY A 184 8.20 -2.92 -2.76
C GLY A 184 7.98 -4.44 -2.86
N ARG A 185 8.63 -5.19 -1.96
CA ARG A 185 8.75 -6.66 -1.97
C ARG A 185 7.45 -7.41 -1.67
N GLU A 186 6.60 -6.89 -0.78
CA GLU A 186 5.38 -7.59 -0.34
C GLU A 186 4.09 -6.76 -0.50
N ASP A 187 4.20 -5.51 -0.95
CA ASP A 187 3.08 -4.58 -1.00
C ASP A 187 2.46 -4.54 -2.41
N LYS A 188 1.41 -5.36 -2.58
CA LYS A 188 0.48 -5.19 -3.70
C LYS A 188 -0.10 -3.78 -3.60
N LEU A 189 0.02 -3.01 -4.68
CA LEU A 189 -0.50 -1.66 -4.70
C LEU A 189 -2.04 -1.71 -4.66
N HIS A 190 -2.57 -1.44 -3.48
CA HIS A 190 -3.96 -1.77 -3.14
C HIS A 190 -4.97 -0.98 -3.99
N ASP A 191 -4.57 0.16 -4.58
CA ASP A 191 -5.35 0.89 -5.58
C ASP A 191 -5.73 0.02 -6.78
N PHE A 192 -4.77 -0.62 -7.45
CA PHE A 192 -5.05 -1.43 -8.65
C PHE A 192 -5.75 -2.74 -8.31
N GLU A 193 -5.52 -3.28 -7.11
CA GLU A 193 -6.28 -4.41 -6.58
C GLU A 193 -7.76 -4.03 -6.35
N ILE A 194 -8.03 -2.92 -5.66
CA ILE A 194 -9.41 -2.44 -5.43
C ILE A 194 -10.11 -2.15 -6.76
N MET A 195 -9.40 -1.57 -7.74
CA MET A 195 -9.96 -1.28 -9.06
C MET A 195 -10.32 -2.56 -9.84
N GLY A 196 -9.71 -3.70 -9.53
CA GLY A 196 -9.86 -4.96 -10.26
C GLY A 196 -9.28 -4.84 -11.66
N ASN A 197 -8.00 -4.45 -11.76
CA ASN A 197 -7.31 -4.38 -13.04
C ASN A 197 -6.88 -5.78 -13.49
N ALA A 198 -7.24 -6.17 -14.72
CA ALA A 198 -6.96 -7.51 -15.23
C ALA A 198 -5.46 -7.83 -15.34
N LEU A 199 -4.60 -6.87 -15.68
CA LEU A 199 -3.16 -7.10 -15.78
C LEU A 199 -2.52 -7.38 -14.42
N CYS A 200 -2.94 -6.63 -13.40
CA CYS A 200 -2.50 -6.87 -12.04
C CYS A 200 -3.09 -8.16 -11.46
N ASP A 201 -4.37 -8.44 -11.67
CA ASP A 201 -4.99 -9.70 -11.26
C ASP A 201 -4.25 -10.92 -11.85
N ASP A 202 -3.90 -10.86 -13.13
CA ASP A 202 -3.12 -11.90 -13.80
C ASP A 202 -1.70 -12.00 -13.23
N LEU A 203 -1.03 -10.86 -12.97
CA LEU A 203 0.31 -10.86 -12.37
C LEU A 203 0.32 -11.43 -10.95
N TYR A 204 -0.68 -11.10 -10.14
CA TYR A 204 -0.85 -11.66 -8.79
C TYR A 204 -1.07 -13.17 -8.84
N ALA A 205 -1.85 -13.66 -9.81
CA ALA A 205 -2.10 -15.09 -9.98
C ALA A 205 -0.84 -15.83 -10.44
N ASP A 206 -0.05 -15.25 -11.34
CA ASP A 206 1.21 -15.81 -11.81
C ASP A 206 2.26 -15.86 -10.70
N GLU A 207 2.43 -14.78 -9.92
CA GLU A 207 3.34 -14.73 -8.76
C GLU A 207 2.96 -15.78 -7.72
N THR A 208 1.66 -15.94 -7.41
CA THR A 208 1.21 -16.99 -6.48
C THR A 208 1.55 -18.41 -6.99
N ALA A 209 1.62 -18.60 -8.31
CA ALA A 209 2.00 -19.87 -8.92
C ALA A 209 3.53 -20.06 -9.00
N ASP A 210 4.27 -18.97 -9.23
CA ASP A 210 5.72 -18.92 -9.32
C ASP A 210 6.23 -17.56 -8.77
N PRO A 211 6.74 -17.52 -7.53
CA PRO A 211 7.21 -16.28 -6.90
C PRO A 211 8.33 -15.57 -7.67
N ALA A 212 9.06 -16.27 -8.55
CA ALA A 212 10.08 -15.66 -9.40
C ALA A 212 9.49 -14.77 -10.52
N THR A 213 8.17 -14.76 -10.70
CA THR A 213 7.48 -13.92 -11.70
C THR A 213 7.69 -12.42 -11.45
N VAL A 214 7.81 -12.03 -10.19
CA VAL A 214 8.14 -10.66 -9.78
C VAL A 214 9.50 -10.70 -9.09
N THR A 215 10.45 -9.95 -9.63
CA THR A 215 11.79 -9.81 -9.07
C THR A 215 11.74 -8.87 -7.88
N GLU A 216 12.17 -9.33 -6.71
CA GLU A 216 12.25 -8.51 -5.52
C GLU A 216 13.34 -7.43 -5.64
N PRO A 217 13.15 -6.23 -5.05
CA PRO A 217 14.22 -5.26 -4.94
C PRO A 217 15.37 -5.82 -4.08
N LEU A 218 16.60 -5.39 -4.39
CA LEU A 218 17.79 -5.67 -3.58
C LEU A 218 17.68 -4.99 -2.23
N PHE A 219 17.20 -3.75 -2.25
CA PHE A 219 16.99 -2.92 -1.08
C PHE A 219 15.79 -2.01 -1.31
N GLU A 220 14.97 -1.85 -0.28
CA GLU A 220 13.82 -0.96 -0.28
C GLU A 220 13.78 -0.19 1.04
N TYR A 221 13.24 1.02 1.02
CA TYR A 221 13.05 1.80 2.23
C TYR A 221 11.77 2.62 2.19
N ARG A 222 11.08 2.65 3.34
CA ARG A 222 9.73 3.20 3.42
C ARG A 222 9.75 4.72 3.54
N HIS A 223 8.85 5.38 2.82
CA HIS A 223 8.50 6.77 3.05
C HIS A 223 8.08 7.00 4.51
N GLY A 224 8.52 8.11 5.11
CA GLY A 224 8.26 8.45 6.51
C GLY A 224 8.99 7.60 7.57
N TRP A 225 9.76 6.57 7.19
CA TRP A 225 10.61 5.78 8.10
C TRP A 225 12.09 6.07 7.85
N THR A 226 12.99 5.83 8.80
CA THR A 226 14.42 6.02 8.60
C THR A 226 15.01 4.94 7.68
N VAL A 227 15.90 5.34 6.76
CA VAL A 227 16.74 4.45 5.94
C VAL A 227 17.77 3.74 6.82
N TRP A 228 18.27 4.41 7.87
CA TRP A 228 19.28 3.88 8.79
C TRP A 228 18.93 4.09 10.27
N ASP A 229 19.23 3.08 11.10
CA ASP A 229 18.93 3.03 12.54
C ASP A 229 19.59 4.13 13.39
N GLY A 230 20.65 4.77 12.90
CA GLY A 230 21.33 5.87 13.59
C GLY A 230 20.75 7.27 13.34
N ALA A 231 19.54 7.33 12.76
CA ALA A 231 18.78 8.51 12.37
C ALA A 231 19.32 9.24 11.14
N ASP A 232 18.62 9.10 10.01
CA ASP A 232 18.75 10.00 8.86
C ASP A 232 18.48 11.43 9.33
N GLY A 233 19.43 12.37 9.21
CA GLY A 233 19.32 13.85 9.12
C GLY A 233 18.08 14.64 9.60
N GLY A 234 17.20 14.10 10.44
CA GLY A 234 15.78 14.43 10.53
C GLY A 234 14.87 13.36 9.89
N ALA A 235 14.38 12.41 10.69
CA ALA A 235 13.25 11.55 10.35
C ALA A 235 11.96 12.38 10.26
N SER A 236 11.76 13.09 9.15
CA SER A 236 10.54 13.86 8.94
C SER A 236 10.34 14.24 7.48
N GLY A 237 10.47 13.33 6.51
CA GLY A 237 9.92 13.64 5.20
C GLY A 237 10.19 12.72 4.01
N SER A 238 9.94 13.31 2.83
CA SER A 238 9.81 12.71 1.50
C SER A 238 10.99 11.88 1.08
N SER A 239 10.77 10.94 0.18
CA SER A 239 11.82 10.10 -0.38
C SER A 239 11.82 10.24 -1.91
N ALA A 240 13.00 10.18 -2.49
CA ALA A 240 13.24 10.11 -3.91
C ALA A 240 14.68 9.64 -4.09
N VAL A 241 14.86 8.34 -4.32
CA VAL A 241 16.19 7.78 -4.62
C VAL A 241 16.73 8.45 -5.88
N SER A 242 17.82 9.18 -5.73
CA SER A 242 18.22 10.20 -6.71
C SER A 242 19.60 9.98 -7.27
N ALA A 243 20.41 9.15 -6.64
CA ALA A 243 21.74 8.80 -7.13
C ALA A 243 22.14 7.40 -6.68
N ILE A 244 22.93 6.73 -7.52
CA ILE A 244 23.51 5.41 -7.23
C ILE A 244 24.88 5.31 -7.89
N GLY A 245 25.82 4.63 -7.25
CA GLY A 245 27.19 4.44 -7.76
C GLY A 245 27.99 3.46 -6.90
N PHE A 246 29.22 3.14 -7.31
CA PHE A 246 30.08 2.19 -6.62
C PHE A 246 31.40 2.82 -6.18
N MET A 247 31.91 2.44 -5.02
CA MET A 247 33.24 2.80 -4.57
C MET A 247 34.32 1.96 -5.27
N GLU A 248 35.09 2.58 -6.15
CA GLU A 248 36.19 1.93 -6.91
C GLU A 248 37.56 2.08 -6.21
N GLY A 249 37.65 1.64 -4.95
CA GLY A 249 38.83 1.74 -4.11
C GLY A 249 39.17 3.18 -3.68
N GLY A 250 40.42 3.45 -3.28
CA GLY A 250 40.86 4.78 -2.85
C GLY A 250 41.53 4.77 -1.48
N ASN A 251 41.37 5.84 -0.72
CA ASN A 251 41.86 5.90 0.67
C ASN A 251 40.78 5.52 1.70
N TYR A 252 39.65 4.96 1.25
CA TYR A 252 38.57 4.51 2.12
C TYR A 252 38.97 3.22 2.86
N PRO A 253 38.34 2.92 4.01
CA PRO A 253 38.50 1.63 4.68
C PRO A 253 38.18 0.47 3.74
N ALA A 254 38.94 -0.62 3.82
CA ALA A 254 38.83 -1.76 2.89
C ALA A 254 37.46 -2.48 2.93
N GLU A 255 36.65 -2.25 3.96
CA GLU A 255 35.28 -2.74 4.05
C GLU A 255 34.28 -2.01 3.13
N TRP A 256 34.72 -0.90 2.53
CA TRP A 256 33.96 -0.09 1.57
C TRP A 256 34.39 -0.32 0.12
N ASP A 257 35.40 -1.16 -0.11
CA ASP A 257 35.79 -1.55 -1.47
C ASP A 257 34.59 -2.19 -2.17
N ASP A 258 34.27 -1.72 -3.38
CA ASP A 258 33.16 -2.21 -4.20
C ASP A 258 31.76 -2.03 -3.58
N ALA A 259 31.62 -1.22 -2.51
CA ALA A 259 30.31 -1.01 -1.91
C ALA A 259 29.43 -0.12 -2.79
N LEU A 260 28.16 -0.48 -2.85
CA LEU A 260 27.11 0.29 -3.50
C LEU A 260 26.74 1.49 -2.63
N VAL A 261 26.80 2.69 -3.20
CA VAL A 261 26.47 3.96 -2.56
C VAL A 261 25.27 4.57 -3.26
N PHE A 262 24.31 5.07 -2.49
CA PHE A 262 23.14 5.74 -3.02
C PHE A 262 22.81 7.00 -2.22
N SER A 263 22.03 7.89 -2.84
CA SER A 263 21.49 9.08 -2.22
C SER A 263 20.00 9.18 -2.44
N ASP A 264 19.36 9.91 -1.52
CA ASP A 264 17.98 10.34 -1.66
C ASP A 264 17.93 11.87 -1.63
N TYR A 265 17.24 12.43 -2.62
CA TYR A 265 17.20 13.88 -2.86
C TYR A 265 16.47 14.60 -1.73
N ASN A 266 15.35 14.05 -1.28
CA ASN A 266 14.48 14.67 -0.30
C ASN A 266 15.02 14.49 1.13
N ARG A 267 15.65 13.34 1.41
CA ARG A 267 16.25 13.04 2.71
C ARG A 267 17.63 13.62 2.90
N GLN A 268 18.24 14.15 1.84
CA GLN A 268 19.52 14.86 1.96
C GLN A 268 20.60 13.96 2.61
N GLY A 269 20.65 12.70 2.21
CA GLY A 269 21.52 11.69 2.82
C GLY A 269 22.22 10.83 1.77
N VAL A 270 23.41 10.32 2.12
CA VAL A 270 24.18 9.38 1.31
C VAL A 270 24.52 8.16 2.17
N TRP A 271 24.13 6.99 1.69
CA TRP A 271 24.31 5.71 2.37
C TRP A 271 25.07 4.74 1.50
N ALA A 272 25.77 3.81 2.13
CA ALA A 272 26.29 2.63 1.47
C ALA A 272 25.48 1.41 1.90
N LEU A 273 25.24 0.49 0.98
CA LEU A 273 24.65 -0.80 1.27
C LEU A 273 25.73 -1.80 1.66
N LYS A 274 25.48 -2.50 2.77
CA LYS A 274 26.34 -3.54 3.30
C LYS A 274 25.54 -4.82 3.49
N GLU A 275 26.05 -5.93 2.98
CA GLU A 275 25.47 -7.23 3.25
C GLU A 275 25.83 -7.69 4.69
N VAL A 276 24.81 -7.99 5.49
CA VAL A 276 24.94 -8.51 6.85
C VAL A 276 23.99 -9.71 6.99
N ASP A 277 24.56 -10.88 7.30
CA ASP A 277 23.80 -12.14 7.47
C ASP A 277 22.89 -12.53 6.27
N GLY A 278 23.23 -12.06 5.06
CA GLY A 278 22.49 -12.34 3.82
C GLY A 278 21.42 -11.29 3.47
N GLU A 279 21.32 -10.20 4.24
CA GLU A 279 20.44 -9.07 3.96
C GLU A 279 21.27 -7.79 3.74
N TYR A 280 20.84 -6.93 2.83
CA TYR A 280 21.46 -5.63 2.64
C TYR A 280 20.90 -4.64 3.65
N VAL A 281 21.78 -4.01 4.41
CA VAL A 281 21.45 -2.90 5.32
C VAL A 281 22.13 -1.62 4.84
N ALA A 282 21.41 -0.52 4.88
CA ALA A 282 21.99 0.80 4.65
C ALA A 282 22.77 1.24 5.88
N VAL A 283 23.95 1.80 5.64
CA VAL A 283 24.79 2.43 6.65
C VAL A 283 25.12 3.84 6.17
N GLN A 284 24.90 4.83 7.03
CA GLN A 284 25.15 6.23 6.67
C GLN A 284 26.66 6.44 6.49
N THR A 285 27.05 6.92 5.31
CA THR A 285 28.47 7.20 5.00
C THR A 285 28.85 8.66 5.26
N VAL A 286 27.87 9.47 5.68
CA VAL A 286 27.97 10.94 5.80
C VAL A 286 27.27 11.48 7.04
N GLY A 287 28.04 12.09 7.93
CA GLY A 287 27.65 13.28 8.69
C GLY A 287 26.23 13.32 9.27
N GLY A 288 26.01 12.59 10.35
CA GLY A 288 25.19 13.14 11.43
C GLY A 288 25.92 14.32 12.07
N TYR A 289 25.19 15.28 12.64
CA TYR A 289 25.75 16.38 13.44
C TYR A 289 26.47 15.91 14.73
N ASP A 290 26.46 14.60 14.98
CA ASP A 290 27.21 13.95 16.04
C ASP A 290 28.41 13.23 15.42
N GLU A 291 29.57 13.45 16.03
CA GLU A 291 30.93 13.10 15.60
C GLU A 291 31.03 11.80 14.78
N PRO A 292 31.44 11.85 13.50
CA PRO A 292 31.58 10.63 12.70
C PRO A 292 32.75 9.81 13.25
N GLU A 293 32.45 8.61 13.74
CA GLU A 293 33.44 7.67 14.29
C GLU A 293 34.43 7.16 13.22
N ASP A 294 34.14 7.36 11.92
CA ASP A 294 34.82 6.66 10.83
C ASP A 294 35.75 7.50 9.93
N GLY A 295 35.75 8.84 9.94
CA GLY A 295 36.72 9.63 9.14
C GLY A 295 36.33 9.94 7.68
N ALA A 296 35.10 9.63 7.26
CA ALA A 296 34.54 10.00 5.96
C ALA A 296 33.72 11.30 6.05
N TYR A 297 33.95 12.26 5.14
CA TYR A 297 33.28 13.57 5.19
C TYR A 297 32.78 14.05 3.83
N LEU A 298 31.53 14.53 3.82
CA LEU A 298 30.89 15.27 2.73
C LEU A 298 30.39 16.61 3.27
N LEU A 299 30.77 17.70 2.60
CA LEU A 299 30.55 19.08 3.06
C LEU A 299 29.20 19.67 2.61
N SER A 300 28.36 18.90 1.94
CA SER A 300 27.04 19.33 1.47
C SER A 300 26.10 18.15 1.37
N THR A 301 24.84 18.37 1.74
CA THR A 301 23.77 17.39 1.63
C THR A 301 22.50 18.00 1.01
N ALA A 302 22.58 19.04 0.17
CA ALA A 302 21.37 19.76 -0.27
C ALA A 302 20.45 18.96 -1.22
N GLY A 303 20.97 17.96 -1.95
CA GLY A 303 20.19 17.01 -2.74
C GLY A 303 21.02 16.41 -3.88
N ILE A 304 21.74 15.32 -3.60
CA ILE A 304 22.61 14.66 -4.59
C ILE A 304 21.76 13.94 -5.64
N VAL A 305 22.07 14.09 -6.92
CA VAL A 305 21.33 13.54 -8.07
C VAL A 305 22.20 12.70 -9.02
N ASP A 306 23.49 12.56 -8.72
CA ASP A 306 24.41 11.66 -9.44
C ASP A 306 25.64 11.38 -8.56
N ILE A 307 26.16 10.15 -8.65
CA ILE A 307 27.36 9.69 -7.94
C ILE A 307 28.21 8.91 -8.95
N GLN A 308 29.45 9.34 -9.14
CA GLN A 308 30.37 8.71 -10.09
C GLN A 308 31.74 8.46 -9.45
N PRO A 309 32.37 7.31 -9.72
CA PRO A 309 33.77 7.12 -9.39
C PRO A 309 34.66 8.07 -10.20
N GLY A 310 35.72 8.55 -9.57
CA GLY A 310 36.66 9.48 -10.19
C GLY A 310 38.12 9.14 -9.92
N PRO A 311 39.05 10.02 -10.34
CA PRO A 311 40.47 9.75 -10.26
C PRO A 311 40.95 9.39 -8.84
N GLY A 312 41.71 8.30 -8.74
CA GLY A 312 42.28 7.83 -7.48
C GLY A 312 41.29 7.14 -6.54
N GLY A 313 40.15 6.67 -7.08
CA GLY A 313 39.12 5.94 -6.33
C GLY A 313 38.12 6.83 -5.59
N ASN A 314 38.27 8.16 -5.63
CA ASN A 314 37.36 9.06 -4.92
C ASN A 314 35.99 9.12 -5.61
N LEU A 315 34.91 9.15 -4.83
CA LEU A 315 33.57 9.44 -5.33
C LEU A 315 33.37 10.94 -5.56
N TYR A 316 32.74 11.24 -6.70
CA TYR A 316 32.27 12.58 -7.05
C TYR A 316 30.75 12.56 -7.09
N MET A 317 30.13 13.61 -6.57
CA MET A 317 28.69 13.68 -6.40
C MET A 317 28.19 15.00 -6.96
N VAL A 318 27.06 14.98 -7.67
CA VAL A 318 26.43 16.20 -8.19
C VAL A 318 25.24 16.52 -7.31
N ASP A 319 25.26 17.69 -6.70
CA ASP A 319 24.12 18.29 -6.02
C ASP A 319 23.37 19.20 -6.99
N LEU A 320 22.04 19.11 -6.98
CA LEU A 320 21.20 19.85 -7.91
C LEU A 320 21.35 21.38 -7.78
N ASP A 321 21.62 21.88 -6.57
CA ASP A 321 21.69 23.31 -6.26
C ASP A 321 23.11 23.80 -5.91
N ALA A 322 23.94 22.91 -5.34
CA ALA A 322 25.22 23.28 -4.75
C ALA A 322 26.44 22.93 -5.61
N GLY A 323 26.26 22.17 -6.71
CA GLY A 323 27.30 21.84 -7.67
C GLY A 323 27.98 20.49 -7.41
N VAL A 324 29.27 20.36 -7.76
CA VAL A 324 29.97 19.07 -7.71
C VAL A 324 30.82 18.94 -6.45
N PHE A 325 30.64 17.85 -5.73
CA PHE A 325 31.33 17.49 -4.51
C PHE A 325 32.25 16.30 -4.72
N ARG A 326 33.27 16.19 -3.88
CA ARG A 326 34.17 15.03 -3.82
C ARG A 326 34.16 14.48 -2.41
N LEU A 327 33.75 13.23 -2.24
CA LEU A 327 33.86 12.53 -0.97
C LEU A 327 35.34 12.30 -0.66
N ARG A 328 35.75 12.57 0.58
CA ARG A 328 37.12 12.36 1.06
C ARG A 328 37.11 11.56 2.35
N TYR A 329 38.19 10.81 2.56
CA TYR A 329 38.44 10.06 3.78
C TYR A 329 39.82 10.40 4.35
N ASP A 330 39.83 10.89 5.58
CA ASP A 330 41.04 11.05 6.39
C ASP A 330 40.76 10.63 7.84
N PRO A 331 41.32 9.50 8.31
CA PRO A 331 41.05 9.00 9.65
C PRO A 331 41.74 9.80 10.75
N ASN A 332 42.57 10.79 10.42
CA ASN A 332 43.34 11.56 11.40
C ASN A 332 42.95 13.04 11.47
N ASN A 333 42.05 13.51 10.60
CA ASN A 333 41.63 14.90 10.57
C ASN A 333 40.27 15.09 9.90
N VAL A 334 39.35 15.75 10.61
CA VAL A 334 38.06 16.18 10.11
C VAL A 334 38.21 17.52 9.41
N PRO A 335 37.79 17.68 8.13
CA PRO A 335 37.81 18.97 7.47
C PRO A 335 37.01 20.04 8.24
N PRO A 336 37.45 21.31 8.20
CA PRO A 336 36.73 22.38 8.88
C PRO A 336 35.38 22.62 8.21
N ILE A 337 34.36 22.92 9.01
CA ILE A 337 33.02 23.27 8.53
C ILE A 337 32.94 24.78 8.40
N ALA A 338 32.97 25.27 7.15
CA ALA A 338 32.74 26.67 6.84
C ALA A 338 31.26 27.02 7.06
N ARG A 339 30.99 28.12 7.76
CA ARG A 339 29.64 28.68 7.93
C ARG A 339 29.69 30.20 7.96
N ILE A 340 28.97 30.80 7.04
CA ILE A 340 28.70 32.24 6.99
C ILE A 340 27.53 32.54 7.94
N ASP A 341 27.68 33.52 8.82
CA ASP A 341 26.55 34.08 9.57
C ASP A 341 25.61 34.79 8.59
N ARG A 342 24.39 34.24 8.44
CA ARG A 342 23.38 34.73 7.50
C ARG A 342 22.52 35.86 8.06
N VAL A 343 22.75 36.27 9.32
CA VAL A 343 21.96 37.34 9.96
C VAL A 343 22.17 38.68 9.25
N GLY A 344 21.11 39.18 8.62
CA GLY A 344 21.10 40.51 8.00
C GLY A 344 21.65 40.56 6.57
N LEU A 345 21.91 39.41 5.93
CA LEU A 345 22.26 39.35 4.51
C LEU A 345 21.09 39.75 3.59
N ASP A 346 19.85 39.73 4.09
CA ASP A 346 18.64 40.01 3.33
C ASP A 346 18.13 41.45 3.47
N GLY A 347 18.07 42.19 2.36
CA GLY A 347 17.23 43.38 2.25
C GLY A 347 17.67 44.56 3.13
N ASP A 348 18.94 44.63 3.51
CA ASP A 348 19.49 45.71 4.33
C ASP A 348 19.47 47.05 3.56
N PRO A 349 18.76 48.08 4.06
CA PRO A 349 18.66 49.37 3.40
C PRO A 349 19.95 50.21 3.47
N THR A 350 20.96 49.79 4.23
CA THR A 350 22.17 50.56 4.53
C THR A 350 23.33 50.33 3.57
N LYS A 351 23.21 49.40 2.60
CA LYS A 351 24.30 48.93 1.69
C LYS A 351 25.50 48.33 2.40
N THR A 352 25.41 48.09 3.70
CA THR A 352 26.48 47.51 4.50
C THR A 352 25.93 46.32 5.25
N VAL A 353 26.67 45.22 5.26
CA VAL A 353 26.34 44.03 6.05
C VAL A 353 27.56 43.60 6.87
N THR A 354 27.31 42.95 7.99
CA THR A 354 28.38 42.29 8.75
C THR A 354 28.55 40.88 8.20
N LEU A 355 29.68 40.60 7.57
CA LEU A 355 30.06 39.23 7.22
C LEU A 355 30.85 38.63 8.37
N SER A 356 30.52 37.39 8.72
CA SER A 356 31.15 36.68 9.82
C SER A 356 31.29 35.19 9.50
N ALA A 357 32.49 34.68 9.71
CA ALA A 357 32.82 33.25 9.70
C ALA A 357 32.77 32.64 11.12
N LEU A 358 32.35 33.39 12.15
CA LEU A 358 32.27 32.91 13.55
C LEU A 358 31.50 31.58 13.73
N PRO A 359 30.45 31.26 12.96
CA PRO A 359 29.78 29.98 13.07
C PRO A 359 30.59 28.81 12.48
N SER A 360 31.69 29.08 11.79
CA SER A 360 32.61 28.06 11.29
C SER A 360 33.37 27.43 12.43
N TYR A 361 33.60 26.14 12.36
CA TYR A 361 34.35 25.42 13.38
C TYR A 361 35.06 24.22 12.76
N ASP A 362 36.12 23.80 13.43
CA ASP A 362 36.80 22.55 13.14
C ASP A 362 36.35 21.50 14.17
N PRO A 363 35.86 20.32 13.75
CA PRO A 363 35.42 19.29 14.68
C PRO A 363 36.53 18.75 15.60
N ASP A 364 37.79 18.71 15.14
CA ASP A 364 38.93 18.30 15.96
C ASP A 364 39.51 19.47 16.79
N GLY A 365 38.98 20.68 16.57
CA GLY A 365 39.42 21.91 17.23
C GLY A 365 40.70 22.49 16.63
N ASP A 366 41.03 22.11 15.40
CA ASP A 366 42.21 22.62 14.71
C ASP A 366 42.11 24.13 14.42
N PRO A 367 43.26 24.86 14.38
CA PRO A 367 43.26 26.28 14.11
C PRO A 367 42.77 26.61 12.70
N LEU A 368 41.74 27.46 12.62
CA LEU A 368 41.15 27.86 11.35
C LEU A 368 41.82 29.08 10.72
N THR A 369 41.86 29.09 9.40
CA THR A 369 42.16 30.25 8.56
C THR A 369 40.97 30.54 7.65
N TYR A 370 40.67 31.82 7.46
CA TYR A 370 39.51 32.29 6.68
C TYR A 370 39.99 33.00 5.43
N GLU A 371 39.35 32.72 4.31
CA GLU A 371 39.60 33.36 3.03
C GLU A 371 38.24 33.61 2.36
N TRP A 372 38.00 34.84 1.89
CA TRP A 372 36.74 35.23 1.28
C TRP A 372 36.94 35.52 -0.21
N ASP A 373 35.97 35.08 -1.00
CA ASP A 373 35.68 35.51 -2.36
C ASP A 373 34.40 36.35 -2.28
N LEU A 374 34.53 37.66 -2.47
CA LEU A 374 33.48 38.66 -2.30
C LEU A 374 32.98 39.21 -3.64
N ASP A 375 33.51 38.75 -4.77
CA ASP A 375 33.10 39.18 -6.11
C ASP A 375 32.74 38.03 -7.07
N ALA A 376 32.82 36.79 -6.58
CA ALA A 376 32.48 35.54 -7.27
C ALA A 376 33.37 35.23 -8.48
N ASP A 377 34.62 35.68 -8.49
CA ASP A 377 35.60 35.34 -9.53
C ASP A 377 36.27 33.96 -9.32
N GLY A 378 36.05 33.34 -8.15
CA GLY A 378 36.62 32.07 -7.74
C GLY A 378 38.01 32.15 -7.10
N ASP A 379 38.56 33.35 -6.91
CA ASP A 379 39.80 33.62 -6.18
C ASP A 379 39.50 34.11 -4.76
N PHE A 380 39.80 33.27 -3.76
CA PHE A 380 39.54 33.57 -2.35
C PHE A 380 40.64 34.45 -1.75
N SER A 381 40.83 35.66 -2.28
CA SER A 381 41.90 36.57 -1.86
C SER A 381 41.41 37.93 -1.38
N ASP A 382 40.09 38.15 -1.33
CA ASP A 382 39.50 39.46 -1.08
C ASP A 382 39.59 39.90 0.38
N ASP A 383 39.39 38.95 1.31
CA ASP A 383 39.55 39.19 2.73
C ASP A 383 39.96 37.90 3.47
N ASN A 384 40.52 38.05 4.66
CA ASN A 384 40.93 36.93 5.50
C ASN A 384 40.53 37.08 6.97
N ARG A 385 39.68 38.07 7.27
CA ARG A 385 39.19 38.32 8.63
C ARG A 385 38.01 37.42 8.94
N GLU A 386 37.93 37.00 10.19
CA GLU A 386 36.80 36.23 10.72
C GLU A 386 35.50 37.04 10.72
N THR A 387 35.54 38.36 10.97
CA THR A 387 34.35 39.23 10.94
C THR A 387 34.71 40.63 10.45
N PHE A 388 33.91 41.19 9.54
CA PHE A 388 34.10 42.55 9.01
C PHE A 388 32.80 43.14 8.42
N GLN A 389 32.81 44.45 8.19
CA GLN A 389 31.77 45.14 7.43
C GLN A 389 32.08 45.04 5.94
N TYR A 390 31.10 44.59 5.16
CA TYR A 390 31.14 44.51 3.71
C TYR A 390 30.13 45.49 3.12
N GLU A 391 30.59 46.32 2.18
CA GLU A 391 29.75 47.26 1.46
C GLU A 391 29.44 46.67 0.08
N PHE A 392 28.16 46.62 -0.29
CA PHE A 392 27.70 45.98 -1.51
C PHE A 392 26.77 46.90 -2.30
N ASP A 393 26.92 46.86 -3.62
CA ASP A 393 26.18 47.71 -4.55
C ASP A 393 25.19 46.95 -5.44
N ALA A 394 25.26 45.62 -5.45
CA ALA A 394 24.47 44.71 -6.26
C ALA A 394 24.21 43.39 -5.51
N ARG A 395 23.41 42.50 -6.11
CA ARG A 395 23.31 41.11 -5.65
C ARG A 395 24.68 40.46 -5.87
N THR A 396 25.33 40.06 -4.78
CA THR A 396 26.67 39.47 -4.86
C THR A 396 26.67 38.12 -4.18
N ARG A 397 27.13 37.09 -4.90
CA ARG A 397 27.46 35.80 -4.31
C ARG A 397 28.80 35.97 -3.60
N ILE A 398 28.81 35.69 -2.31
CA ILE A 398 30.02 35.65 -1.49
C ILE A 398 30.30 34.21 -1.15
N SER A 399 31.57 33.84 -1.15
CA SER A 399 32.03 32.51 -0.76
C SER A 399 33.09 32.64 0.33
N LEU A 400 32.96 31.83 1.35
CA LEU A 400 33.94 31.66 2.41
C LEU A 400 34.65 30.33 2.18
N ARG A 401 35.98 30.34 2.21
CA ARG A 401 36.83 29.17 2.35
C ARG A 401 37.47 29.20 3.72
N VAL A 402 37.30 28.11 4.46
CA VAL A 402 37.93 27.89 5.77
C VAL A 402 38.93 26.77 5.61
N SER A 403 40.16 26.96 6.05
CA SER A 403 41.19 25.93 6.00
C SER A 403 41.75 25.64 7.40
N ASP A 404 42.03 24.37 7.68
CA ASP A 404 42.76 23.94 8.88
C ASP A 404 44.29 23.98 8.65
N ASP A 405 45.07 23.55 9.63
CA ASP A 405 46.54 23.46 9.53
C ASP A 405 47.05 22.14 8.91
N HIS A 406 46.15 21.22 8.59
CA HIS A 406 46.40 19.97 7.86
C HIS A 406 46.17 20.10 6.35
N GLY A 407 45.65 21.24 5.89
CA GLY A 407 45.40 21.57 4.49
C GLY A 407 44.04 21.14 3.96
N HIS A 408 43.11 20.71 4.82
CA HIS A 408 41.72 20.55 4.42
C HIS A 408 41.00 21.89 4.42
N VAL A 409 39.97 21.96 3.57
CA VAL A 409 39.21 23.18 3.35
C VAL A 409 37.73 22.86 3.36
N GLY A 410 36.96 23.68 4.06
CA GLY A 410 35.51 23.79 3.94
C GLY A 410 35.14 25.04 3.17
N THR A 411 34.03 25.02 2.44
CA THR A 411 33.50 26.20 1.77
C THR A 411 32.03 26.39 2.07
N ASP A 412 31.60 27.63 2.29
CA ASP A 412 30.20 28.03 2.36
C ASP A 412 29.97 29.20 1.42
N SER A 413 28.76 29.33 0.90
CA SER A 413 28.39 30.45 0.03
C SER A 413 27.07 31.05 0.48
N ALA A 414 26.98 32.36 0.35
CA ALA A 414 25.76 33.12 0.61
C ALA A 414 25.57 34.19 -0.46
N VAL A 415 24.38 34.77 -0.50
CA VAL A 415 24.06 35.89 -1.37
C VAL A 415 23.70 37.07 -0.49
N VAL A 416 24.32 38.21 -0.74
CA VAL A 416 23.93 39.47 -0.10
C VAL A 416 22.90 40.17 -0.99
N LEU A 417 21.72 40.46 -0.45
CA LEU A 417 20.59 40.98 -1.22
C LEU A 417 20.32 42.48 -0.95
N PRO A 418 20.08 43.28 -2.00
CA PRO A 418 19.59 44.64 -1.88
C PRO A 418 18.08 44.72 -1.53
N PRO A 419 17.48 45.91 -1.34
CA PRO A 419 16.08 46.06 -0.93
C PRO A 419 15.05 45.39 -1.87
N THR A 420 14.08 44.68 -1.30
CA THR A 420 13.13 43.83 -2.04
C THR A 420 11.90 44.59 -2.57
N PRO A 421 11.32 44.20 -3.74
CA PRO A 421 10.05 44.72 -4.26
C PRO A 421 8.84 44.24 -3.45
N THR A 422 7.63 44.71 -3.77
CA THR A 422 6.37 44.28 -3.14
C THR A 422 5.43 43.64 -4.17
N ILE A 423 4.74 42.55 -3.82
CA ILE A 423 3.70 41.93 -4.65
C ILE A 423 2.30 42.37 -4.20
N THR A 424 1.42 42.67 -5.16
CA THR A 424 -0.03 42.79 -4.96
C THR A 424 -0.77 41.77 -5.82
N LYS A 425 -1.87 41.20 -5.29
CA LYS A 425 -2.60 40.08 -5.91
C LYS A 425 -4.08 40.40 -6.18
N THR A 426 -4.69 39.69 -7.14
CA THR A 426 -6.15 39.72 -7.40
C THR A 426 -6.88 38.41 -7.11
N ALA A 427 -6.20 37.38 -6.57
CA ALA A 427 -6.82 36.07 -6.28
C ALA A 427 -8.14 36.19 -5.48
N PRO A 428 -9.23 35.50 -5.87
CA PRO A 428 -10.51 35.53 -5.17
C PRO A 428 -10.34 35.14 -3.70
N ASN A 429 -10.59 36.06 -2.77
CA ASN A 429 -10.44 35.87 -1.31
C ASN A 429 -9.03 35.47 -0.84
N GLY A 430 -8.01 35.53 -1.71
CA GLY A 430 -6.62 35.24 -1.38
C GLY A 430 -6.23 33.76 -1.29
N LYS A 431 -7.10 32.85 -1.73
CA LYS A 431 -6.84 31.40 -1.92
C LYS A 431 -7.05 31.01 -3.39
N TRP A 432 -6.62 29.81 -3.80
CA TRP A 432 -6.81 29.28 -5.16
C TRP A 432 -7.54 27.94 -5.16
N LYS A 433 -8.13 27.56 -6.29
CA LYS A 433 -8.58 26.17 -6.56
C LYS A 433 -8.06 25.74 -7.94
N VAL A 434 -8.08 24.44 -8.25
CA VAL A 434 -7.60 23.94 -9.55
C VAL A 434 -8.35 24.63 -10.69
N GLY A 435 -7.60 25.05 -11.72
CA GLY A 435 -8.12 25.75 -12.88
C GLY A 435 -8.37 27.26 -12.71
N ASP A 436 -8.14 27.85 -11.53
CA ASP A 436 -8.26 29.30 -11.35
C ASP A 436 -7.18 30.04 -12.15
N GLN A 437 -7.55 31.14 -12.81
CA GLN A 437 -6.58 32.12 -13.32
C GLN A 437 -6.18 33.08 -12.19
N ILE A 438 -4.89 33.29 -11.99
CA ILE A 438 -4.34 34.12 -10.90
C ILE A 438 -3.43 35.20 -11.47
N ASP A 439 -3.88 36.46 -11.42
CA ASP A 439 -3.05 37.59 -11.82
C ASP A 439 -2.24 38.15 -10.64
N LEU A 440 -0.95 38.32 -10.89
CA LEU A 440 0.06 38.85 -9.97
C LEU A 440 0.63 40.15 -10.54
N VAL A 441 0.76 41.17 -9.68
CA VAL A 441 1.34 42.45 -10.05
C VAL A 441 2.47 42.79 -9.11
N ALA A 442 3.68 42.90 -9.65
CA ALA A 442 4.83 43.41 -8.93
C ALA A 442 4.78 44.94 -8.88
N SER A 443 5.16 45.51 -7.76
CA SER A 443 5.36 46.95 -7.60
C SER A 443 6.73 47.22 -6.95
N PRO A 444 7.45 48.25 -7.43
CA PRO A 444 8.70 48.63 -6.80
C PRO A 444 8.44 49.11 -5.38
N ARG A 445 9.40 48.86 -4.48
CA ARG A 445 9.32 49.34 -3.10
C ARG A 445 9.31 50.88 -3.07
N PRO A 446 8.54 51.51 -2.17
CA PRO A 446 8.59 52.95 -1.99
C PRO A 446 10.02 53.44 -1.71
N GLY A 447 10.58 54.26 -2.60
CA GLY A 447 11.92 54.85 -2.46
C GLY A 447 13.04 54.17 -3.26
N SER A 448 12.81 53.04 -3.93
CA SER A 448 13.85 52.27 -4.65
C SER A 448 14.09 52.67 -6.12
N GLY A 449 13.33 53.60 -6.70
CA GLY A 449 13.32 53.83 -8.15
C GLY A 449 12.52 52.77 -8.93
N GLN A 450 12.64 52.76 -10.27
CA GLN A 450 11.94 51.82 -11.16
C GLN A 450 12.88 50.69 -11.63
N PRO A 451 12.46 49.41 -11.54
CA PRO A 451 13.15 48.27 -12.14
C PRO A 451 13.12 48.30 -13.68
N ASP A 452 14.16 47.75 -14.30
CA ASP A 452 14.25 47.49 -15.74
C ASP A 452 13.54 46.19 -16.14
N ARG A 453 13.60 45.16 -15.28
CA ARG A 453 12.99 43.85 -15.52
C ARG A 453 12.36 43.29 -14.24
N TYR A 454 11.33 42.47 -14.42
CA TYR A 454 10.80 41.60 -13.38
C TYR A 454 10.84 40.17 -13.93
N ALA A 455 11.32 39.22 -13.14
CA ALA A 455 11.34 37.80 -13.45
C ALA A 455 10.54 37.05 -12.38
N TRP A 456 9.61 36.20 -12.81
CA TRP A 456 8.73 35.43 -11.96
C TRP A 456 9.12 33.95 -12.00
N ASN A 457 9.08 33.31 -10.83
CA ASN A 457 9.12 31.86 -10.68
C ASN A 457 7.98 31.45 -9.76
N VAL A 458 7.21 30.44 -10.13
CA VAL A 458 6.13 29.90 -9.30
C VAL A 458 6.40 28.42 -9.08
N GLU A 459 6.44 28.05 -7.81
CA GLU A 459 6.67 26.69 -7.33
C GLU A 459 5.39 26.19 -6.64
N ILE A 460 5.16 24.87 -6.68
CA ILE A 460 4.25 24.21 -5.76
C ILE A 460 5.07 23.51 -4.69
N HIS A 461 4.67 23.74 -3.45
CA HIS A 461 5.13 22.96 -2.31
C HIS A 461 3.99 22.04 -1.93
N HIS A 462 4.28 20.76 -1.78
CA HIS A 462 3.29 19.80 -1.33
C HIS A 462 3.93 18.75 -0.45
N CYS A 463 3.09 18.05 0.29
CA CYS A 463 3.51 16.92 1.09
C CYS A 463 2.66 15.68 0.80
N ALA A 464 3.18 14.50 1.08
CA ALA A 464 2.44 13.25 0.96
C ALA A 464 1.18 13.32 1.84
N PRO A 465 0.00 12.90 1.33
CA PRO A 465 -1.21 12.86 2.13
C PRO A 465 -1.13 11.90 3.33
N SER A 466 -0.30 10.86 3.23
CA SER A 466 -0.06 9.83 4.25
C SER A 466 0.86 10.32 5.38
N ASP A 467 1.79 11.24 5.09
CA ASP A 467 2.69 11.86 6.08
C ASP A 467 2.85 13.37 5.80
N PRO A 468 2.27 14.26 6.63
CA PRO A 468 2.35 15.71 6.41
C PRO A 468 3.75 16.31 6.62
N ASN A 469 4.74 15.52 7.05
CA ASN A 469 6.14 15.95 7.10
C ASN A 469 6.89 15.61 5.79
N ASP A 470 6.33 14.72 4.97
CA ASP A 470 6.86 14.29 3.69
C ASP A 470 6.66 15.36 2.63
N CYS A 471 7.46 16.42 2.66
CA CYS A 471 7.26 17.60 1.80
C CYS A 471 8.39 17.78 0.79
N HIS A 472 8.05 18.17 -0.44
CA HIS A 472 9.00 18.60 -1.46
C HIS A 472 8.42 19.68 -2.39
N VAL A 473 9.21 20.15 -3.35
CA VAL A 473 8.89 21.30 -4.20
C VAL A 473 9.07 21.00 -5.68
N HIS A 474 8.16 21.54 -6.51
CA HIS A 474 8.26 21.48 -7.97
C HIS A 474 8.16 22.88 -8.59
N PRO A 475 9.04 23.25 -9.53
CA PRO A 475 8.86 24.47 -10.33
C PRO A 475 7.71 24.28 -11.34
N LEU A 476 6.82 25.26 -11.47
CA LEU A 476 5.65 25.17 -12.35
C LEU A 476 5.62 26.21 -13.46
N TYR A 477 5.76 27.50 -13.11
CA TYR A 477 5.61 28.58 -14.07
C TYR A 477 6.74 29.58 -13.96
N GLN A 478 7.21 30.06 -15.10
CA GLN A 478 8.18 31.14 -15.20
C GLN A 478 7.67 32.22 -16.13
N GLY A 479 8.09 33.46 -15.91
CA GLY A 479 7.74 34.54 -16.81
C GLY A 479 8.41 35.85 -16.48
N GLU A 480 8.11 36.87 -17.28
CA GLU A 480 8.70 38.19 -17.13
C GLU A 480 7.66 39.30 -17.16
N GLY A 481 8.03 40.44 -16.59
CA GLY A 481 7.27 41.67 -16.64
C GLY A 481 6.52 41.99 -15.35
N LYS A 482 6.05 43.23 -15.28
CA LYS A 482 5.39 43.76 -14.07
C LYS A 482 4.10 43.02 -13.71
N ASN A 483 3.37 42.57 -14.73
CA ASN A 483 2.16 41.78 -14.57
C ASN A 483 2.48 40.35 -15.03
N PHE A 484 2.11 39.37 -14.23
CA PHE A 484 2.24 37.95 -14.52
C PHE A 484 0.92 37.26 -14.22
N SER A 485 0.59 36.19 -14.94
CA SER A 485 -0.69 35.50 -14.79
C SER A 485 -0.50 34.00 -14.89
N ILE A 486 -0.84 33.31 -13.81
CA ILE A 486 -1.01 31.85 -13.82
C ILE A 486 -2.31 31.59 -14.58
N GLN A 487 -2.22 31.02 -15.78
CA GLN A 487 -3.38 30.85 -16.67
C GLN A 487 -4.41 29.86 -16.11
N SER A 488 -3.92 28.80 -15.48
CA SER A 488 -4.71 27.74 -14.86
C SER A 488 -3.91 27.21 -13.68
N ALA A 489 -4.40 27.36 -12.46
CA ALA A 489 -3.76 26.80 -11.29
C ALA A 489 -3.65 25.26 -11.41
N PRO A 490 -2.54 24.66 -10.97
CA PRO A 490 -2.24 23.24 -11.17
C PRO A 490 -3.19 22.35 -10.38
N ASP A 491 -3.32 21.09 -10.80
CA ASP A 491 -3.85 20.04 -9.92
C ASP A 491 -2.71 19.44 -9.10
N HIS A 492 -2.98 19.07 -7.85
CA HIS A 492 -2.05 18.39 -6.95
C HIS A 492 -2.81 17.78 -5.77
N SER A 493 -2.26 16.72 -5.19
CA SER A 493 -2.64 16.22 -3.87
C SER A 493 -2.56 17.30 -2.78
N TYR A 494 -3.32 17.12 -1.71
CA TYR A 494 -3.27 17.93 -0.49
C TYR A 494 -2.54 17.16 0.61
N PRO A 495 -1.69 17.80 1.44
CA PRO A 495 -1.48 19.24 1.57
C PRO A 495 -0.54 19.84 0.51
N SER A 496 -0.98 20.91 -0.16
CA SER A 496 -0.13 21.68 -1.08
C SER A 496 -0.44 23.17 -1.09
N TYR A 497 0.50 23.99 -1.59
CA TYR A 497 0.34 25.43 -1.76
C TYR A 497 1.30 25.97 -2.82
N LEU A 498 0.93 27.10 -3.44
CA LEU A 498 1.81 27.77 -4.42
C LEU A 498 2.69 28.80 -3.72
N VAL A 499 3.93 28.93 -4.17
CA VAL A 499 4.83 30.03 -3.82
C VAL A 499 5.21 30.77 -5.11
N ALA A 500 4.74 32.01 -5.23
CA ALA A 500 5.11 32.88 -6.34
C ALA A 500 6.24 33.82 -5.90
N ARG A 501 7.39 33.72 -6.56
CA ARG A 501 8.58 34.55 -6.37
C ARG A 501 8.70 35.55 -7.50
N VAL A 502 9.07 36.78 -7.19
CA VAL A 502 9.45 37.79 -8.18
C VAL A 502 10.77 38.44 -7.82
N ALA A 503 11.70 38.38 -8.76
CA ALA A 503 12.92 39.17 -8.76
C ALA A 503 12.71 40.45 -9.59
N ALA A 504 13.16 41.59 -9.08
CA ALA A 504 13.15 42.88 -9.77
C ALA A 504 14.59 43.34 -9.99
N GLU A 505 14.97 43.51 -11.25
CA GLU A 505 16.30 43.95 -11.68
C GLU A 505 16.27 45.47 -11.94
N TYR A 506 17.17 46.22 -11.32
CA TYR A 506 17.27 47.68 -11.43
C TYR A 506 18.46 48.11 -12.31
N PRO A 507 18.49 49.36 -12.84
CA PRO A 507 19.49 49.83 -13.80
C PRO A 507 20.99 49.73 -13.43
N ASN A 508 21.29 49.41 -12.18
CA ASN A 508 22.63 49.22 -11.65
C ASN A 508 22.96 47.74 -11.38
N GLY A 509 22.18 46.79 -11.89
CA GLY A 509 22.38 45.35 -11.68
C GLY A 509 21.93 44.86 -10.30
N ILE A 510 21.16 45.67 -9.57
CA ILE A 510 20.56 45.31 -8.28
C ILE A 510 19.36 44.40 -8.54
N GLU A 511 19.33 43.22 -7.93
CA GLU A 511 18.18 42.30 -7.95
C GLU A 511 17.57 42.19 -6.55
N GLY A 512 16.32 42.63 -6.37
CA GLY A 512 15.55 42.39 -5.14
C GLY A 512 14.48 41.33 -5.37
N GLU A 513 14.34 40.36 -4.48
CA GLU A 513 13.34 39.29 -4.59
C GLU A 513 12.28 39.35 -3.48
N THR A 514 11.04 38.99 -3.78
CA THR A 514 10.04 38.70 -2.75
C THR A 514 9.17 37.53 -3.16
N SER A 515 8.67 36.78 -2.17
CA SER A 515 7.83 35.61 -2.38
C SER A 515 6.47 35.78 -1.72
N PHE A 516 5.45 35.13 -2.28
CA PHE A 516 4.11 35.11 -1.72
C PHE A 516 3.52 33.69 -1.77
N LYS A 517 3.02 33.21 -0.62
CA LYS A 517 2.38 31.91 -0.45
C LYS A 517 0.87 31.98 -0.67
N LEU A 518 0.34 31.16 -1.58
CA LEU A 518 -1.09 30.98 -1.82
C LEU A 518 -1.57 29.62 -1.33
N GLN A 519 -2.45 29.64 -0.33
CA GLN A 519 -3.12 28.44 0.16
C GLN A 519 -4.26 28.02 -0.78
N PRO A 520 -4.47 26.71 -0.99
CA PRO A 520 -5.62 26.23 -1.74
C PRO A 520 -6.92 26.40 -0.95
N ARG A 521 -8.01 26.31 -1.68
CA ARG A 521 -9.33 25.99 -1.16
C ARG A 521 -9.48 24.48 -1.16
N THR A 522 -10.06 23.95 -0.10
CA THR A 522 -10.19 22.51 0.13
C THR A 522 -11.62 22.15 0.50
N SER A 523 -11.97 20.90 0.23
CA SER A 523 -13.22 20.26 0.66
C SER A 523 -12.91 18.84 1.16
N GLU A 524 -13.71 18.34 2.09
CA GLU A 524 -13.58 16.95 2.53
C GLU A 524 -14.42 16.00 1.65
N ILE A 525 -13.84 14.86 1.30
CA ILE A 525 -14.53 13.73 0.67
C ILE A 525 -14.73 12.68 1.75
N HIS A 526 -15.98 12.37 2.07
CA HIS A 526 -16.34 11.33 3.02
C HIS A 526 -16.85 10.09 2.26
N VAL A 527 -16.25 8.93 2.49
CA VAL A 527 -16.69 7.66 1.91
C VAL A 527 -17.21 6.73 3.00
N ARG A 528 -18.35 6.10 2.74
CA ARG A 528 -19.06 5.23 3.70
C ARG A 528 -19.57 3.96 3.01
N SER A 529 -19.60 2.85 3.72
CA SER A 529 -20.41 1.68 3.36
C SER A 529 -21.16 1.19 4.60
N PRO A 530 -22.45 1.54 4.74
CA PRO A 530 -23.25 1.20 5.92
C PRO A 530 -23.47 -0.30 6.11
N GLU A 531 -23.46 -1.07 5.03
CA GLU A 531 -23.80 -2.50 5.05
C GLU A 531 -22.63 -3.38 5.48
N VAL A 532 -21.41 -3.03 5.07
CA VAL A 532 -20.18 -3.79 5.32
C VAL A 532 -18.98 -2.83 5.31
N PRO A 533 -18.02 -2.95 6.25
CA PRO A 533 -16.76 -2.20 6.13
C PRO A 533 -16.01 -2.65 4.87
N VAL A 534 -15.72 -1.70 3.98
CA VAL A 534 -14.96 -1.96 2.77
C VAL A 534 -13.73 -1.07 2.74
N GLU A 535 -12.62 -1.58 2.23
CA GLU A 535 -11.48 -0.74 1.87
C GLU A 535 -11.77 -0.03 0.55
N VAL A 536 -11.51 1.27 0.48
CA VAL A 536 -11.73 2.09 -0.73
C VAL A 536 -10.44 2.79 -1.09
N SER A 537 -10.24 3.03 -2.39
CA SER A 537 -9.17 3.89 -2.91
C SER A 537 -9.75 5.26 -3.25
N VAL A 538 -9.11 6.32 -2.76
CA VAL A 538 -9.43 7.73 -3.04
C VAL A 538 -8.14 8.50 -3.30
N GLY A 539 -7.83 8.73 -4.57
CA GLY A 539 -6.70 9.56 -5.01
C GLY A 539 -5.34 8.95 -4.74
N GLY A 540 -5.20 7.63 -4.87
CA GLY A 540 -3.96 6.92 -4.56
C GLY A 540 -3.81 6.55 -3.09
N LEU A 541 -4.82 6.78 -2.27
CA LEU A 541 -4.82 6.45 -0.84
C LEU A 541 -5.91 5.43 -0.56
N THR A 542 -5.58 4.41 0.21
CA THR A 542 -6.57 3.42 0.65
C THR A 542 -6.99 3.61 2.10
N GLY A 543 -8.18 3.12 2.44
CA GLY A 543 -8.65 3.10 3.81
C GLY A 543 -10.03 2.45 3.98
N HIS A 544 -10.27 1.86 5.15
CA HIS A 544 -11.57 1.23 5.46
C HIS A 544 -12.65 2.25 5.81
N THR A 545 -13.84 2.09 5.23
CA THR A 545 -14.99 2.94 5.51
C THR A 545 -15.50 2.79 6.97
N PRO A 546 -15.98 3.87 7.62
CA PRO A 546 -16.07 5.23 7.10
C PRO A 546 -14.72 5.95 7.17
N VAL A 547 -14.36 6.59 6.05
CA VAL A 547 -13.06 7.26 5.88
C VAL A 547 -13.26 8.63 5.24
N SER A 548 -12.31 9.54 5.43
CA SER A 548 -12.40 10.91 4.93
C SER A 548 -11.04 11.47 4.55
N TRP A 549 -10.99 12.20 3.44
CA TRP A 549 -9.78 12.86 2.95
C TRP A 549 -10.06 14.31 2.60
N GLU A 550 -9.11 15.19 2.88
CA GLU A 550 -9.14 16.59 2.46
C GLU A 550 -8.48 16.71 1.08
N ALA A 551 -9.14 17.41 0.15
CA ALA A 551 -8.66 17.56 -1.22
C ALA A 551 -8.84 18.99 -1.74
N ILE A 552 -8.03 19.39 -2.72
CA ILE A 552 -8.10 20.72 -3.34
C ILE A 552 -9.35 20.81 -4.21
N GLU A 553 -10.15 21.86 -4.03
CA GLU A 553 -11.34 22.09 -4.85
C GLU A 553 -10.99 22.12 -6.35
N GLY A 554 -11.84 21.51 -7.17
CA GLY A 554 -11.65 21.43 -8.62
C GLY A 554 -10.63 20.39 -9.08
N GLY A 555 -9.82 19.82 -8.18
CA GLY A 555 -8.95 18.71 -8.50
C GLY A 555 -9.76 17.48 -8.89
N LYS A 556 -9.21 16.65 -9.77
CA LYS A 556 -9.78 15.33 -10.06
C LYS A 556 -9.13 14.30 -9.14
N ILE A 557 -9.90 13.29 -8.75
CA ILE A 557 -9.45 12.23 -7.85
C ILE A 557 -10.06 10.92 -8.31
N SER A 558 -9.23 9.89 -8.49
CA SER A 558 -9.71 8.53 -8.73
C SER A 558 -10.38 7.96 -7.49
N LEU A 559 -11.51 7.30 -7.69
CA LEU A 559 -12.33 6.68 -6.65
C LEU A 559 -12.61 5.24 -7.06
N ALA A 560 -12.32 4.29 -6.16
CA ALA A 560 -12.64 2.89 -6.36
C ALA A 560 -13.06 2.21 -5.05
N THR A 561 -13.88 1.17 -5.17
CA THR A 561 -14.32 0.29 -4.07
C THR A 561 -14.41 -1.13 -4.61
N PRO A 562 -14.04 -2.19 -3.87
CA PRO A 562 -13.91 -3.55 -4.41
C PRO A 562 -15.23 -4.09 -4.97
N GLU A 563 -15.18 -4.95 -6.00
CA GLU A 563 -16.41 -5.56 -6.56
C GLU A 563 -17.15 -6.40 -5.52
N SER A 564 -16.40 -7.14 -4.70
CA SER A 564 -16.96 -7.94 -3.63
C SER A 564 -16.06 -7.95 -2.40
N VAL A 565 -16.68 -8.11 -1.23
CA VAL A 565 -15.99 -8.20 0.05
C VAL A 565 -16.53 -9.39 0.84
N ALA A 566 -15.64 -10.25 1.31
CA ALA A 566 -15.99 -11.30 2.25
C ALA A 566 -16.03 -10.72 3.66
N HIS A 567 -17.20 -10.68 4.29
CA HIS A 567 -17.34 -10.19 5.65
C HIS A 567 -18.48 -10.91 6.38
N GLY A 568 -18.20 -11.38 7.60
CA GLY A 568 -19.17 -12.12 8.41
C GLY A 568 -19.65 -13.42 7.76
N GLY A 569 -18.75 -14.15 7.09
CA GLY A 569 -19.06 -15.41 6.40
C GLY A 569 -19.97 -15.26 5.17
N ARG A 570 -20.13 -14.03 4.65
CA ARG A 570 -20.92 -13.72 3.45
C ARG A 570 -20.08 -12.94 2.45
N THR A 571 -20.39 -13.11 1.18
CA THR A 571 -19.87 -12.27 0.11
C THR A 571 -20.86 -11.15 -0.20
N TRP A 572 -20.43 -9.92 0.10
CA TRP A 572 -21.12 -8.69 -0.24
C TRP A 572 -20.68 -8.25 -1.63
N ILE A 573 -21.62 -7.87 -2.49
CA ILE A 573 -21.31 -7.44 -3.85
C ILE A 573 -21.69 -5.96 -3.99
N PHE A 574 -20.82 -5.16 -4.57
CA PHE A 574 -21.06 -3.75 -4.84
C PHE A 574 -22.33 -3.60 -5.71
N ASP A 575 -23.24 -2.73 -5.28
CA ASP A 575 -24.49 -2.45 -6.00
C ASP A 575 -24.41 -1.15 -6.78
N GLU A 576 -24.24 -0.04 -6.07
CA GLU A 576 -24.12 1.31 -6.63
C GLU A 576 -23.49 2.30 -5.63
N TRP A 577 -22.96 3.40 -6.15
CA TRP A 577 -22.69 4.59 -5.36
C TRP A 577 -23.97 5.40 -5.11
N SER A 578 -24.04 6.17 -4.01
CA SER A 578 -25.19 7.03 -3.69
C SER A 578 -25.55 8.07 -4.76
N ASP A 579 -24.61 8.44 -5.61
CA ASP A 579 -24.78 9.36 -6.74
C ASP A 579 -24.94 8.65 -8.09
N GLY A 580 -24.94 7.30 -8.09
CA GLY A 580 -25.21 6.46 -9.25
C GLY A 580 -24.08 6.34 -10.27
N GLY A 581 -22.85 6.75 -9.95
CA GLY A 581 -21.72 6.52 -10.85
C GLY A 581 -21.14 5.12 -10.76
N ASP A 582 -20.20 4.84 -11.67
CA ASP A 582 -19.53 3.55 -11.78
C ASP A 582 -18.65 3.22 -10.57
N ARG A 583 -18.40 1.91 -10.36
CA ARG A 583 -17.65 1.37 -9.20
C ARG A 583 -16.28 2.03 -9.05
N THR A 584 -15.56 2.11 -10.16
CA THR A 584 -14.29 2.79 -10.32
C THR A 584 -14.53 3.97 -11.26
N ARG A 585 -14.05 5.17 -10.92
CA ARG A 585 -14.19 6.38 -11.75
C ARG A 585 -13.39 7.53 -11.16
N ASP A 586 -13.23 8.61 -11.93
CA ASP A 586 -12.78 9.88 -11.37
C ASP A 586 -13.93 10.76 -10.90
N ILE A 587 -13.68 11.53 -9.84
CA ILE A 587 -14.57 12.57 -9.33
C ILE A 587 -13.85 13.92 -9.31
N THR A 588 -14.58 15.01 -9.57
CA THR A 588 -14.07 16.37 -9.35
C THR A 588 -14.44 16.86 -7.96
N VAL A 589 -13.44 17.28 -7.19
CA VAL A 589 -13.62 17.79 -5.81
C VAL A 589 -14.53 19.03 -5.84
N PRO A 590 -15.74 18.97 -5.23
CA PRO A 590 -16.67 20.09 -5.26
C PRO A 590 -16.24 21.22 -4.30
N GLY A 591 -16.89 22.39 -4.41
CA GLY A 591 -16.63 23.54 -3.52
C GLY A 591 -17.23 23.45 -2.11
N SER A 592 -17.67 22.25 -1.71
CA SER A 592 -18.24 21.92 -0.40
C SER A 592 -17.98 20.45 -0.10
N ASN A 593 -18.02 20.03 1.15
CA ASN A 593 -17.83 18.62 1.52
C ASN A 593 -18.75 17.69 0.72
N LEU A 594 -18.17 16.59 0.22
CA LEU A 594 -18.84 15.54 -0.54
C LEU A 594 -19.00 14.31 0.34
N THR A 595 -20.14 13.63 0.27
CA THR A 595 -20.33 12.32 0.91
C THR A 595 -20.79 11.33 -0.13
N LEU A 596 -20.01 10.26 -0.31
CA LEU A 596 -20.31 9.14 -1.19
C LEU A 596 -20.56 7.89 -0.34
N THR A 597 -21.63 7.18 -0.65
CA THR A 597 -21.96 5.90 0.00
C THR A 597 -21.84 4.77 -1.02
N ALA A 598 -20.92 3.84 -0.79
CA ALA A 598 -20.85 2.58 -1.52
C ALA A 598 -21.87 1.62 -0.91
N LYS A 599 -22.91 1.29 -1.68
CA LYS A 599 -23.90 0.31 -1.24
C LYS A 599 -23.47 -1.08 -1.66
N TYR A 600 -23.53 -2.01 -0.73
CA TYR A 600 -23.24 -3.41 -0.98
C TYR A 600 -24.45 -4.28 -0.64
N ASN A 601 -24.70 -5.28 -1.48
CA ASN A 601 -25.77 -6.25 -1.30
C ASN A 601 -25.21 -7.64 -0.98
N GLY A 602 -25.45 -8.08 0.24
CA GLY A 602 -25.08 -9.41 0.76
C GLY A 602 -26.25 -10.40 0.76
N GLY A 603 -27.09 -10.37 -0.28
CA GLY A 603 -28.27 -11.25 -0.40
C GLY A 603 -27.93 -12.73 -0.12
N ARG A 604 -28.90 -13.45 0.42
CA ARG A 604 -28.76 -14.83 0.90
C ARG A 604 -29.37 -15.76 -0.14
N PRO A 605 -28.78 -16.94 -0.39
CA PRO A 605 -29.35 -17.87 -1.35
C PRO A 605 -30.74 -18.34 -0.89
N PRO A 606 -31.62 -18.72 -1.83
CA PRO A 606 -32.90 -19.30 -1.48
C PRO A 606 -32.70 -20.63 -0.77
N VAL A 607 -33.44 -20.89 0.30
CA VAL A 607 -33.30 -22.11 1.11
C VAL A 607 -34.36 -23.12 0.68
N ILE A 608 -33.95 -24.30 0.20
CA ILE A 608 -34.87 -25.41 -0.10
C ILE A 608 -35.34 -26.04 1.22
N ALA A 609 -36.64 -26.13 1.42
CA ALA A 609 -37.21 -26.88 2.54
C ALA A 609 -37.03 -28.38 2.31
N SER A 610 -36.58 -29.10 3.34
CA SER A 610 -36.26 -30.53 3.25
C SER A 610 -37.34 -31.34 2.52
N ILE A 611 -36.95 -31.96 1.41
CA ILE A 611 -37.85 -32.70 0.52
C ILE A 611 -38.16 -34.08 1.11
N GLY A 612 -37.14 -34.72 1.69
CA GLY A 612 -37.18 -36.06 2.29
C GLY A 612 -37.23 -37.20 1.27
N ASN A 613 -36.60 -38.32 1.61
CA ASN A 613 -36.70 -39.56 0.81
C ASN A 613 -38.15 -40.06 0.78
N THR A 614 -38.59 -40.59 -0.35
CA THR A 614 -39.98 -41.00 -0.54
C THR A 614 -40.13 -42.23 -1.42
N THR A 615 -41.34 -42.75 -1.50
CA THR A 615 -41.67 -43.91 -2.33
C THR A 615 -42.80 -43.57 -3.30
N VAL A 616 -42.69 -44.06 -4.53
CA VAL A 616 -43.77 -43.98 -5.53
C VAL A 616 -44.19 -45.39 -5.92
N LYS A 617 -45.49 -45.60 -6.12
CA LYS A 617 -46.00 -46.89 -6.61
C LYS A 617 -45.80 -46.99 -8.12
N GLU A 618 -45.44 -48.17 -8.58
CA GLU A 618 -45.43 -48.50 -10.02
C GLU A 618 -46.72 -48.03 -10.72
N GLY A 619 -46.59 -47.41 -11.89
CA GLY A 619 -47.72 -46.93 -12.70
C GLY A 619 -48.46 -45.71 -12.13
N SER A 620 -47.97 -45.10 -11.04
CA SER A 620 -48.50 -43.84 -10.49
C SER A 620 -47.56 -42.69 -10.84
N VAL A 621 -48.12 -41.55 -11.24
CA VAL A 621 -47.32 -40.33 -11.47
C VAL A 621 -46.78 -39.83 -10.12
N PHE A 622 -45.46 -39.87 -9.95
CA PHE A 622 -44.76 -39.16 -8.89
C PHE A 622 -44.98 -37.66 -9.09
N LYS A 623 -45.57 -37.02 -8.08
CA LYS A 623 -45.74 -35.56 -8.03
C LYS A 623 -45.27 -35.06 -6.66
N LYS A 624 -44.26 -34.20 -6.65
CA LYS A 624 -43.73 -33.58 -5.43
C LYS A 624 -43.51 -32.09 -5.71
N THR A 625 -43.98 -31.24 -4.82
CA THR A 625 -43.68 -29.80 -4.87
C THR A 625 -42.45 -29.55 -4.02
N VAL A 626 -41.40 -29.03 -4.63
CA VAL A 626 -40.25 -28.44 -3.93
C VAL A 626 -40.63 -27.02 -3.55
N THR A 627 -40.36 -26.65 -2.30
CA THR A 627 -40.58 -25.29 -1.80
C THR A 627 -39.24 -24.73 -1.38
N ALA A 628 -38.91 -23.55 -1.87
CA ALA A 628 -37.78 -22.77 -1.40
C ALA A 628 -38.27 -21.39 -0.98
N THR A 629 -37.56 -20.77 -0.05
CA THR A 629 -37.84 -19.42 0.42
C THR A 629 -36.56 -18.63 0.35
N ASP A 630 -36.62 -17.49 -0.33
CA ASP A 630 -35.51 -16.55 -0.32
C ASP A 630 -35.55 -15.70 0.95
N PRO A 631 -34.48 -15.66 1.75
CA PRO A 631 -34.46 -14.86 2.97
C PRO A 631 -34.58 -13.35 2.73
N ASP A 632 -34.31 -12.87 1.52
CA ASP A 632 -34.37 -11.47 1.09
C ASP A 632 -35.61 -11.16 0.21
N ASP A 633 -36.52 -12.14 0.10
CA ASP A 633 -37.80 -12.05 -0.64
C ASP A 633 -37.64 -11.92 -2.16
N ASP A 634 -36.51 -12.39 -2.69
CA ASP A 634 -36.26 -12.50 -4.13
C ASP A 634 -37.07 -13.64 -4.79
N ASP A 635 -37.37 -13.49 -6.09
CA ASP A 635 -38.07 -14.51 -6.88
C ASP A 635 -37.18 -15.76 -7.07
N VAL A 636 -37.73 -16.94 -6.78
CA VAL A 636 -37.00 -18.22 -6.84
C VAL A 636 -37.40 -19.07 -8.04
N SER A 637 -36.39 -19.52 -8.79
CA SER A 637 -36.53 -20.45 -9.91
C SER A 637 -35.98 -21.84 -9.58
N PHE A 638 -36.58 -22.90 -10.13
CA PHE A 638 -36.22 -24.30 -9.84
C PHE A 638 -35.67 -25.04 -11.06
N THR A 639 -34.58 -25.78 -10.88
CA THR A 639 -33.95 -26.63 -11.91
C THR A 639 -33.72 -28.04 -11.39
N LEU A 640 -33.87 -29.04 -12.27
CA LEU A 640 -33.63 -30.45 -11.94
C LEU A 640 -32.28 -30.87 -12.52
N GLU A 641 -31.25 -30.91 -11.69
CA GLU A 641 -29.86 -31.18 -12.10
C GLU A 641 -29.60 -32.67 -12.32
N LYS A 642 -30.27 -33.51 -11.54
CA LYS A 642 -30.17 -34.98 -11.64
C LYS A 642 -31.55 -35.59 -11.47
N ALA A 643 -31.96 -36.43 -12.41
CA ALA A 643 -33.19 -37.20 -12.31
C ALA A 643 -33.22 -38.37 -13.31
N PRO A 644 -34.07 -39.39 -13.08
CA PRO A 644 -34.36 -40.42 -14.08
C PRO A 644 -34.98 -39.84 -15.35
N GLY A 645 -34.77 -40.55 -16.47
CA GLY A 645 -35.32 -40.16 -17.77
C GLY A 645 -36.84 -39.98 -17.74
N GLY A 646 -37.31 -38.87 -18.32
CA GLY A 646 -38.73 -38.50 -18.35
C GLY A 646 -39.24 -37.73 -17.12
N ALA A 647 -38.39 -37.49 -16.11
CA ALA A 647 -38.71 -36.58 -15.02
C ALA A 647 -38.60 -35.11 -15.46
N THR A 648 -39.51 -34.26 -14.98
CA THR A 648 -39.47 -32.80 -15.23
C THR A 648 -39.73 -32.03 -13.93
N ILE A 649 -39.24 -30.80 -13.84
CA ILE A 649 -39.62 -29.82 -12.82
C ILE A 649 -40.17 -28.57 -13.49
N ASN A 650 -41.20 -27.96 -12.91
CA ASN A 650 -41.68 -26.67 -13.35
C ASN A 650 -40.87 -25.54 -12.69
N ARG A 651 -40.21 -24.71 -13.51
CA ARG A 651 -39.29 -23.65 -13.07
C ARG A 651 -39.89 -22.69 -12.03
N ASN A 652 -41.18 -22.39 -12.10
CA ASN A 652 -41.80 -21.34 -11.28
C ASN A 652 -42.60 -21.89 -10.09
N THR A 653 -42.92 -23.20 -10.09
CA THR A 653 -43.77 -23.80 -9.05
C THR A 653 -43.07 -24.91 -8.26
N GLY A 654 -41.84 -25.29 -8.65
CA GLY A 654 -41.09 -26.37 -8.01
C GLY A 654 -41.74 -27.76 -8.15
N VAL A 655 -42.78 -27.92 -8.97
CA VAL A 655 -43.51 -29.19 -9.11
C VAL A 655 -42.72 -30.16 -9.98
N ILE A 656 -42.20 -31.21 -9.36
CA ILE A 656 -41.59 -32.36 -10.01
C ILE A 656 -42.70 -33.32 -10.49
N ARG A 657 -42.55 -33.83 -11.71
CA ARG A 657 -43.39 -34.89 -12.29
C ARG A 657 -42.52 -35.99 -12.87
N TRP A 658 -42.81 -37.23 -12.51
CA TRP A 658 -42.13 -38.41 -13.08
C TRP A 658 -43.06 -39.62 -13.08
N GLU A 659 -42.97 -40.49 -14.08
CA GLU A 659 -43.79 -41.70 -14.17
C GLU A 659 -42.87 -42.93 -14.27
N PRO A 660 -42.67 -43.67 -13.16
CA PRO A 660 -41.83 -44.88 -13.13
C PRO A 660 -42.48 -46.03 -13.92
N SER A 661 -41.66 -46.78 -14.65
CA SER A 661 -42.09 -47.98 -15.37
C SER A 661 -42.13 -49.21 -14.46
N GLY A 662 -42.77 -50.30 -14.91
CA GLY A 662 -42.75 -51.57 -14.19
C GLY A 662 -41.38 -52.21 -14.03
N THR A 663 -40.41 -51.81 -14.83
CA THR A 663 -39.01 -52.26 -14.69
C THR A 663 -38.24 -51.51 -13.60
N ASP A 664 -38.85 -50.49 -12.99
CA ASP A 664 -38.22 -49.64 -11.98
C ASP A 664 -38.51 -50.09 -10.54
N VAL A 665 -39.43 -51.04 -10.35
CA VAL A 665 -39.80 -51.60 -9.03
C VAL A 665 -38.57 -52.14 -8.30
N GLY A 666 -38.42 -51.74 -7.04
CA GLY A 666 -37.29 -52.12 -6.17
C GLY A 666 -36.02 -51.31 -6.41
N LYS A 667 -36.00 -50.40 -7.38
CA LYS A 667 -34.91 -49.46 -7.60
C LYS A 667 -35.14 -48.15 -6.85
N THR A 668 -34.03 -47.50 -6.52
CA THR A 668 -33.99 -46.17 -5.92
C THR A 668 -33.35 -45.20 -6.91
N PHE A 669 -34.02 -44.09 -7.19
CA PHE A 669 -33.56 -43.05 -8.09
C PHE A 669 -33.26 -41.79 -7.30
N GLN A 670 -32.07 -41.23 -7.53
CA GLN A 670 -31.64 -39.99 -6.92
C GLN A 670 -32.13 -38.81 -7.76
N PHE A 671 -32.73 -37.83 -7.08
CA PHE A 671 -33.11 -36.54 -7.62
C PHE A 671 -32.23 -35.48 -6.97
N ARG A 672 -31.66 -34.56 -7.76
CA ARG A 672 -30.98 -33.35 -7.28
C ARG A 672 -31.71 -32.14 -7.86
N VAL A 673 -32.20 -31.28 -6.98
CA VAL A 673 -32.93 -30.06 -7.32
C VAL A 673 -32.10 -28.88 -6.91
N ARG A 674 -32.03 -27.85 -7.76
CA ARG A 674 -31.44 -26.55 -7.46
C ARG A 674 -32.54 -25.48 -7.43
N ALA A 675 -32.52 -24.63 -6.41
CA ALA A 675 -33.31 -23.40 -6.33
C ALA A 675 -32.35 -22.23 -6.52
N THR A 676 -32.71 -21.26 -7.36
CA THR A 676 -31.84 -20.16 -7.79
C THR A 676 -32.62 -18.85 -7.77
N ASP A 677 -32.09 -17.83 -7.09
CA ASP A 677 -32.65 -16.47 -7.14
C ASP A 677 -32.45 -15.83 -8.53
N GLU A 678 -33.26 -14.85 -8.91
CA GLU A 678 -33.11 -14.12 -10.18
C GLU A 678 -32.46 -12.74 -9.95
N TRP A 679 -31.14 -12.71 -9.67
CA TRP A 679 -30.33 -11.48 -9.52
C TRP A 679 -29.15 -11.38 -10.51
N LYS A 680 -28.41 -10.24 -10.55
CA LYS A 680 -27.24 -10.00 -11.44
C LYS A 680 -26.18 -11.11 -11.33
N MET A 681 -26.03 -11.71 -10.15
CA MET A 681 -25.28 -12.94 -9.91
C MET A 681 -26.15 -13.94 -9.14
N PRO A 682 -26.77 -14.93 -9.82
CA PRO A 682 -27.75 -15.79 -9.21
C PRO A 682 -27.14 -16.72 -8.16
N ARG A 683 -27.60 -16.67 -6.90
CA ARG A 683 -27.19 -17.60 -5.84
C ARG A 683 -28.15 -18.78 -5.80
N SER A 684 -27.71 -19.89 -5.21
CA SER A 684 -28.51 -21.11 -5.22
C SER A 684 -28.25 -22.06 -4.08
N ASP A 685 -29.29 -22.80 -3.71
CA ASP A 685 -29.24 -23.97 -2.84
C ASP A 685 -29.58 -25.23 -3.64
N SER A 686 -29.10 -26.38 -3.20
CA SER A 686 -29.36 -27.66 -3.85
C SER A 686 -29.62 -28.78 -2.85
N GLU A 687 -30.73 -29.48 -3.02
CA GLU A 687 -31.07 -30.65 -2.20
C GLU A 687 -31.09 -31.93 -3.04
N THR A 688 -30.59 -33.01 -2.44
CA THR A 688 -30.65 -34.36 -3.01
C THR A 688 -31.59 -35.24 -2.20
N PHE A 689 -32.48 -35.94 -2.87
CA PHE A 689 -33.38 -36.92 -2.24
C PHE A 689 -33.56 -38.16 -3.12
N ASN A 690 -33.96 -39.26 -2.50
CA ASN A 690 -34.17 -40.54 -3.15
C ASN A 690 -35.65 -40.88 -3.27
N VAL A 691 -36.04 -41.38 -4.44
CA VAL A 691 -37.37 -41.94 -4.71
C VAL A 691 -37.24 -43.43 -4.97
N THR A 692 -37.83 -44.26 -4.11
CA THR A 692 -37.86 -45.72 -4.29
C THR A 692 -39.19 -46.15 -4.92
N VAL A 693 -39.12 -46.93 -6.00
CA VAL A 693 -40.33 -47.43 -6.65
C VAL A 693 -40.77 -48.72 -5.98
N VAL A 694 -41.99 -48.75 -5.45
CA VAL A 694 -42.57 -49.90 -4.76
C VAL A 694 -43.71 -50.52 -5.58
N ALA A 695 -43.87 -51.83 -5.48
CA ALA A 695 -44.96 -52.55 -6.13
C ALA A 695 -46.32 -52.12 -5.54
N GLN A 696 -47.37 -52.04 -6.36
CA GLN A 696 -48.74 -51.89 -5.85
C GLN A 696 -49.15 -53.13 -5.03
N PRO A 697 -49.60 -53.00 -3.77
CA PRO A 697 -50.12 -54.15 -3.03
C PRO A 697 -51.51 -54.58 -3.54
N THR A 698 -51.70 -55.89 -3.75
CA THR A 698 -53.04 -56.50 -3.86
C THR A 698 -53.73 -56.55 -2.49
N PRO A 699 -55.07 -56.38 -2.40
CA PRO A 699 -55.75 -56.09 -1.14
C PRO A 699 -55.86 -57.32 -0.21
N PRO A 700 -55.61 -57.19 1.11
CA PRO A 700 -55.97 -58.20 2.09
C PRO A 700 -56.87 -57.71 3.25
N THR A 701 -57.44 -58.71 3.92
CA THR A 701 -58.45 -58.71 4.99
C THR A 701 -57.93 -58.26 6.36
N THR A 702 -58.86 -57.78 7.19
CA THR A 702 -58.81 -57.16 8.53
C THR A 702 -58.38 -58.06 9.71
N GLU A 703 -57.54 -57.55 10.65
CA GLU A 703 -57.70 -57.55 12.14
C GLU A 703 -56.50 -56.83 12.87
N PRO A 704 -56.51 -56.56 14.21
CA PRO A 704 -56.19 -55.24 14.82
C PRO A 704 -54.87 -55.20 15.66
N PRO A 705 -54.51 -54.10 16.36
CA PRO A 705 -53.12 -53.72 16.61
C PRO A 705 -52.51 -54.25 17.92
N THR A 706 -51.20 -54.50 17.91
CA THR A 706 -50.37 -54.73 19.10
C THR A 706 -49.14 -53.81 19.08
N THR A 707 -49.13 -52.91 20.06
CA THR A 707 -48.00 -52.23 20.75
C THR A 707 -46.58 -52.40 20.20
N ASP A 708 -45.99 -51.27 19.80
CA ASP A 708 -44.55 -51.13 19.56
C ASP A 708 -43.71 -51.27 20.84
N PRO A 709 -42.50 -51.86 20.76
CA PRO A 709 -41.53 -51.84 21.84
C PRO A 709 -40.86 -50.47 21.96
N PRO A 710 -40.30 -50.12 23.13
CA PRO A 710 -39.61 -48.85 23.32
C PRO A 710 -38.33 -48.80 22.49
N THR A 711 -38.10 -47.66 21.85
CA THR A 711 -36.80 -47.22 21.33
C THR A 711 -35.76 -47.35 22.45
N PRO A 712 -34.57 -47.94 22.21
CA PRO A 712 -33.53 -47.96 23.22
C PRO A 712 -33.10 -46.52 23.54
N PRO A 713 -32.76 -46.20 24.80
CA PRO A 713 -32.23 -44.90 25.13
C PRO A 713 -30.92 -44.71 24.36
N VAL A 714 -30.78 -43.59 23.66
CA VAL A 714 -29.46 -43.11 23.23
C VAL A 714 -28.67 -42.94 24.53
N ARG A 715 -27.64 -43.77 24.73
CA ARG A 715 -26.74 -43.55 25.86
C ARG A 715 -25.95 -42.28 25.56
N SER A 716 -25.91 -41.35 26.50
CA SER A 716 -25.00 -40.21 26.48
C SER A 716 -23.56 -40.71 26.27
N THR A 717 -22.78 -39.99 25.48
CA THR A 717 -21.37 -40.28 25.20
C THR A 717 -20.55 -40.26 26.50
N PHE A 718 -20.93 -39.40 27.45
CA PHE A 718 -20.33 -39.32 28.77
C PHE A 718 -21.31 -39.75 29.87
N ALA A 719 -20.79 -40.43 30.90
CA ALA A 719 -21.63 -41.06 31.94
C ALA A 719 -22.20 -40.06 32.97
N ASP A 720 -21.65 -38.84 33.03
CA ASP A 720 -21.92 -37.80 34.03
C ASP A 720 -22.70 -36.60 33.46
N THR A 721 -23.21 -36.67 32.23
CA THR A 721 -23.90 -35.55 31.55
C THR A 721 -25.42 -35.70 31.49
N ALA A 722 -25.97 -36.86 31.84
CA ALA A 722 -27.39 -37.22 31.65
C ALA A 722 -28.40 -36.36 32.42
N GLU A 723 -27.94 -35.57 33.41
CA GLU A 723 -28.78 -34.63 34.17
C GLU A 723 -28.42 -33.15 33.88
N SER A 724 -27.47 -32.89 32.98
CA SER A 724 -27.03 -31.54 32.63
C SER A 724 -28.01 -30.88 31.66
N VAL A 725 -28.37 -29.62 31.92
CA VAL A 725 -29.14 -28.81 30.96
C VAL A 725 -28.36 -28.55 29.66
N HIS A 726 -27.05 -28.79 29.66
CA HIS A 726 -26.15 -28.65 28.51
C HIS A 726 -25.90 -29.97 27.77
N GLU A 727 -26.57 -31.08 28.15
CA GLU A 727 -26.32 -32.42 27.60
C GLU A 727 -26.34 -32.44 26.07
N ALA A 728 -27.34 -31.82 25.43
CA ALA A 728 -27.45 -31.79 23.97
C ALA A 728 -26.26 -31.09 23.29
N ASP A 729 -25.76 -30.00 23.88
CA ASP A 729 -24.63 -29.24 23.35
C ASP A 729 -23.31 -30.03 23.54
N ILE A 730 -23.17 -30.72 24.68
CA ILE A 730 -22.02 -31.58 24.97
C ILE A 730 -21.94 -32.75 23.98
N GLU A 731 -23.07 -33.40 23.70
CA GLU A 731 -23.15 -34.49 22.73
C GLU A 731 -22.82 -34.01 21.30
N LEU A 732 -23.23 -32.79 20.93
CA LEU A 732 -22.90 -32.20 19.64
C LEU A 732 -21.40 -31.91 19.51
N LEU A 733 -20.78 -31.33 20.54
CA LEU A 733 -19.32 -31.12 20.55
C LEU A 733 -18.54 -32.44 20.48
N ALA A 734 -19.01 -33.47 21.18
CA ALA A 734 -18.37 -34.78 21.16
C ALA A 734 -18.50 -35.44 19.78
N ALA A 735 -19.66 -35.33 19.14
CA ALA A 735 -19.90 -35.82 17.79
C ALA A 735 -19.05 -35.08 16.73
N SER A 736 -18.75 -33.80 16.95
CA SER A 736 -17.88 -32.99 16.10
C SER A 736 -16.39 -33.12 16.42
N GLY A 737 -16.01 -33.93 17.42
CA GLY A 737 -14.60 -34.14 17.79
C GLY A 737 -13.95 -32.94 18.50
N ILE A 738 -14.73 -31.95 18.92
CA ILE A 738 -14.22 -30.73 19.58
C ILE A 738 -13.86 -31.01 21.04
N THR A 739 -14.63 -31.87 21.70
CA THR A 739 -14.39 -32.25 23.10
C THR A 739 -14.10 -33.73 23.28
N PHE A 740 -13.25 -34.03 24.27
CA PHE A 740 -12.94 -35.37 24.74
C PHE A 740 -13.18 -35.44 26.26
N GLY A 741 -13.25 -36.66 26.80
CA GLY A 741 -13.47 -36.87 28.23
C GLY A 741 -12.35 -36.32 29.11
N CYS A 742 -12.68 -35.99 30.35
CA CYS A 742 -11.76 -35.44 31.36
C CYS A 742 -10.94 -36.50 32.12
N ASN A 743 -11.24 -37.79 31.94
CA ASN A 743 -10.58 -38.89 32.66
C ASN A 743 -9.78 -39.82 31.70
N PRO A 744 -8.64 -39.35 31.16
CA PRO A 744 -7.81 -40.20 30.32
C PRO A 744 -7.18 -41.36 31.13
N PRO A 745 -6.99 -42.55 30.52
CA PRO A 745 -7.24 -42.86 29.11
C PRO A 745 -8.70 -43.24 28.79
N GLU A 746 -9.56 -43.46 29.79
CA GLU A 746 -10.91 -44.00 29.57
C GLU A 746 -11.83 -43.00 28.85
N ASN A 747 -11.69 -41.70 29.12
CA ASN A 747 -12.45 -40.61 28.50
C ASN A 747 -13.99 -40.81 28.55
N THR A 748 -14.48 -41.43 29.63
CA THR A 748 -15.89 -41.77 29.86
C THR A 748 -16.68 -40.71 30.62
N LEU A 749 -16.01 -39.70 31.17
CA LEU A 749 -16.60 -38.59 31.94
C LEU A 749 -16.31 -37.27 31.23
N PHE A 750 -17.27 -36.34 31.25
CA PHE A 750 -17.13 -35.00 30.69
C PHE A 750 -16.64 -33.98 31.73
N CYS A 751 -16.95 -34.20 33.00
CA CYS A 751 -16.76 -33.27 34.12
C CYS A 751 -17.47 -31.92 33.88
N PRO A 752 -18.81 -31.89 33.81
CA PRO A 752 -19.56 -30.69 33.40
C PRO A 752 -19.38 -29.47 34.31
N ASP A 753 -19.10 -29.69 35.60
CA ASP A 753 -18.99 -28.65 36.62
C ASP A 753 -17.55 -28.13 36.81
N ASP A 754 -16.55 -28.76 36.19
CA ASP A 754 -15.16 -28.31 36.29
C ASP A 754 -14.95 -27.02 35.50
N ALA A 755 -14.14 -26.11 36.04
CA ALA A 755 -13.72 -24.89 35.35
C ALA A 755 -12.80 -25.20 34.17
N VAL A 756 -12.92 -24.41 33.10
CA VAL A 756 -12.06 -24.54 31.90
C VAL A 756 -10.75 -23.79 32.13
N THR A 757 -9.62 -24.47 31.99
CA THR A 757 -8.31 -23.80 31.98
C THR A 757 -8.03 -23.13 30.63
N ARG A 758 -7.12 -22.15 30.60
CA ARG A 758 -6.70 -21.46 29.36
C ARG A 758 -6.14 -22.42 28.32
N ALA A 759 -5.39 -23.45 28.73
CA ALA A 759 -4.91 -24.49 27.83
C ALA A 759 -6.04 -25.34 27.23
N GLN A 760 -7.05 -25.68 28.04
CA GLN A 760 -8.23 -26.41 27.54
C GLN A 760 -9.07 -25.54 26.60
N MET A 761 -9.18 -24.24 26.89
CA MET A 761 -9.81 -23.26 26.00
C MET A 761 -9.14 -23.26 24.62
N ALA A 762 -7.79 -23.28 24.58
CA ALA A 762 -7.05 -23.35 23.33
C ALA A 762 -7.42 -24.60 22.52
N SER A 763 -7.41 -25.78 23.13
CA SER A 763 -7.81 -27.02 22.44
C SER A 763 -9.26 -27.01 21.93
N PHE A 764 -10.19 -26.39 22.66
CA PHE A 764 -11.57 -26.27 22.18
C PHE A 764 -11.67 -25.36 20.97
N LEU A 765 -10.95 -24.23 20.97
CA LEU A 765 -11.02 -23.26 19.88
C LEU A 765 -10.28 -23.74 18.63
N VAL A 766 -9.10 -24.36 18.75
CA VAL A 766 -8.41 -24.94 17.58
C VAL A 766 -9.28 -25.98 16.88
N ARG A 767 -9.90 -26.89 17.63
CA ARG A 767 -10.76 -27.93 17.04
C ARG A 767 -12.09 -27.37 16.55
N GLY A 768 -12.65 -26.38 17.24
CA GLY A 768 -13.93 -25.80 16.89
C GLY A 768 -13.85 -24.87 15.68
N LEU A 769 -12.76 -24.15 15.53
CA LEU A 769 -12.52 -23.19 14.43
C LEU A 769 -11.66 -23.78 13.32
N GLU A 770 -11.24 -25.05 13.44
CA GLU A 770 -10.38 -25.75 12.49
C GLU A 770 -9.08 -24.97 12.16
N LEU A 771 -8.44 -24.40 13.20
CA LEU A 771 -7.25 -23.56 13.02
C LEU A 771 -6.04 -24.37 12.55
N GLU A 772 -5.26 -23.79 11.64
CA GLU A 772 -4.06 -24.41 11.10
C GLU A 772 -2.99 -24.64 12.18
N PRO A 773 -2.27 -25.79 12.16
CA PRO A 773 -1.20 -26.04 13.10
C PRO A 773 -0.06 -25.03 12.94
N ALA A 774 0.35 -24.40 14.04
CA ALA A 774 1.51 -23.51 14.06
C ALA A 774 2.65 -24.09 14.92
N SER A 775 3.89 -23.96 14.44
CA SER A 775 5.11 -24.30 15.19
C SER A 775 5.94 -23.05 15.45
N GLY A 776 6.31 -22.82 16.72
CA GLY A 776 7.06 -21.64 17.16
C GLY A 776 6.42 -21.03 18.40
N GLY A 777 7.13 -21.07 19.53
CA GLY A 777 6.57 -20.67 20.83
C GLY A 777 6.68 -19.17 21.08
N ARG A 778 5.58 -18.43 20.91
CA ARG A 778 5.47 -17.02 21.36
C ARG A 778 5.54 -16.89 22.88
N PHE A 779 5.04 -17.89 23.61
CA PHE A 779 4.95 -17.87 25.06
C PHE A 779 6.02 -18.76 25.70
N SER A 780 6.63 -18.28 26.77
CA SER A 780 7.76 -18.95 27.41
C SER A 780 7.37 -20.05 28.42
N ASP A 781 6.11 -20.09 28.85
CA ASP A 781 5.58 -20.97 29.90
C ASP A 781 4.76 -22.17 29.38
N ILE A 782 4.75 -22.42 28.08
CA ILE A 782 3.98 -23.51 27.46
C ILE A 782 4.81 -24.76 27.16
N ALA A 783 6.14 -24.68 27.35
CA ALA A 783 7.07 -25.76 27.03
C ALA A 783 6.74 -27.03 27.83
N GLY A 784 6.43 -28.12 27.11
CA GLY A 784 6.10 -29.41 27.72
C GLY A 784 4.63 -29.58 28.08
N SER A 785 3.77 -28.60 27.74
CA SER A 785 2.32 -28.75 27.79
C SER A 785 1.84 -29.63 26.63
N VAL A 786 0.90 -30.54 26.90
CA VAL A 786 0.24 -31.31 25.82
C VAL A 786 -0.62 -30.42 24.91
N HIS A 787 -0.93 -29.20 25.35
CA HIS A 787 -1.70 -28.19 24.63
C HIS A 787 -0.82 -27.19 23.88
N GLU A 788 0.51 -27.34 23.93
CA GLU A 788 1.48 -26.43 23.29
C GLU A 788 1.18 -26.17 21.80
N PRO A 789 0.87 -27.18 20.96
CA PRO A 789 0.53 -26.93 19.55
C PRO A 789 -0.75 -26.09 19.40
N ASP A 790 -1.75 -26.36 20.24
CA ASP A 790 -3.04 -25.66 20.17
C ASP A 790 -2.89 -24.19 20.60
N ILE A 791 -2.02 -23.93 21.60
CA ILE A 791 -1.73 -22.58 22.07
C ILE A 791 -0.98 -21.77 21.01
N ASN A 792 -0.02 -22.39 20.30
CA ASN A 792 0.69 -21.73 19.21
C ASN A 792 -0.26 -21.41 18.04
N ALA A 793 -1.19 -22.30 17.70
CA ALA A 793 -2.21 -22.04 16.68
C ALA A 793 -3.11 -20.83 17.06
N LEU A 794 -3.52 -20.73 18.33
CA LEU A 794 -4.25 -19.56 18.82
C LEU A 794 -3.46 -18.25 18.75
N ALA A 795 -2.15 -18.32 19.02
CA ALA A 795 -1.27 -17.17 18.98
C ALA A 795 -1.05 -16.68 17.54
N ALA A 796 -0.87 -17.61 16.60
CA ALA A 796 -0.74 -17.33 15.17
C ALA A 796 -2.03 -16.72 14.60
N ALA A 797 -3.19 -17.22 15.03
CA ALA A 797 -4.51 -16.67 14.67
C ALA A 797 -4.86 -15.37 15.43
N GLN A 798 -3.94 -14.80 16.23
CA GLN A 798 -4.15 -13.59 17.03
C GLN A 798 -5.35 -13.63 18.00
N ILE A 799 -5.84 -14.83 18.34
CA ILE A 799 -6.97 -15.04 19.25
C ILE A 799 -6.54 -14.80 20.71
N THR A 800 -5.26 -14.99 21.00
CA THR A 800 -4.68 -14.75 22.32
C THR A 800 -3.48 -13.81 22.24
N LEU A 801 -3.40 -12.89 23.20
CA LEU A 801 -2.30 -11.93 23.32
C LEU A 801 -1.32 -12.29 24.44
N GLY A 802 -1.66 -13.22 25.34
CA GLY A 802 -0.90 -13.51 26.55
C GLY A 802 -1.63 -13.14 27.85
N CYS A 803 -0.99 -13.34 29.00
CA CYS A 803 -1.57 -13.09 30.33
C CYS A 803 -0.79 -12.07 31.19
N ASN A 804 0.35 -11.56 30.73
CA ASN A 804 1.22 -10.66 31.50
C ASN A 804 1.50 -9.33 30.75
N PRO A 805 0.53 -8.43 30.62
CA PRO A 805 0.75 -7.14 29.97
C PRO A 805 1.72 -6.24 30.80
N PRO A 806 2.51 -5.37 30.14
CA PRO A 806 2.54 -5.15 28.70
C PRO A 806 3.36 -6.18 27.91
N GLU A 807 4.24 -6.95 28.57
CA GLU A 807 5.22 -7.79 27.88
C GLU A 807 4.59 -8.96 27.13
N ASN A 808 3.50 -9.53 27.65
CA ASN A 808 2.69 -10.54 26.95
C ASN A 808 3.49 -11.77 26.47
N THR A 809 4.50 -12.15 27.25
CA THR A 809 5.43 -13.27 27.01
C THR A 809 5.01 -14.60 27.67
N LEU A 810 3.90 -14.61 28.41
CA LEU A 810 3.34 -15.79 29.09
C LEU A 810 1.90 -16.06 28.61
N PHE A 811 1.53 -17.33 28.53
CA PHE A 811 0.17 -17.77 28.22
C PHE A 811 -0.65 -18.08 29.47
N CYS A 812 -0.02 -18.50 30.57
CA CYS A 812 -0.65 -19.00 31.81
C CYS A 812 -1.60 -20.20 31.55
N PRO A 813 -1.10 -21.36 31.07
CA PRO A 813 -1.93 -22.46 30.60
C PRO A 813 -2.86 -23.09 31.66
N ASP A 814 -2.46 -23.06 32.94
CA ASP A 814 -3.20 -23.69 34.04
C ASP A 814 -4.24 -22.77 34.70
N ASP A 815 -4.24 -21.47 34.37
CA ASP A 815 -5.21 -20.52 34.93
C ASP A 815 -6.62 -20.82 34.40
N VAL A 816 -7.61 -20.66 35.26
CA VAL A 816 -9.03 -20.80 34.90
C VAL A 816 -9.52 -19.57 34.13
N VAL A 817 -10.39 -19.80 33.15
CA VAL A 817 -10.91 -18.72 32.29
C VAL A 817 -12.17 -18.12 32.90
N THR A 818 -12.16 -16.82 33.15
CA THR A 818 -13.37 -16.09 33.54
C THR A 818 -14.30 -15.88 32.35
N ARG A 819 -15.59 -15.63 32.60
CA ARG A 819 -16.56 -15.35 31.54
C ARG A 819 -16.17 -14.14 30.69
N ALA A 820 -15.60 -13.10 31.28
CA ALA A 820 -15.09 -11.93 30.55
C ALA A 820 -13.93 -12.29 29.61
N GLN A 821 -12.98 -13.11 30.08
CA GLN A 821 -11.87 -13.57 29.24
C GLN A 821 -12.34 -14.50 28.12
N MET A 822 -13.28 -15.40 28.41
CA MET A 822 -13.94 -16.23 27.40
C MET A 822 -14.63 -15.37 26.34
N ALA A 823 -15.25 -14.24 26.72
CA ALA A 823 -15.81 -13.29 25.75
C ALA A 823 -14.75 -12.82 24.77
N SER A 824 -13.58 -12.36 25.24
CA SER A 824 -12.50 -11.94 24.35
C SER A 824 -11.98 -13.08 23.45
N PHE A 825 -11.85 -14.29 23.99
CA PHE A 825 -11.46 -15.46 23.19
C PHE A 825 -12.46 -15.74 22.06
N LEU A 826 -13.76 -15.70 22.37
CA LEU A 826 -14.81 -15.98 21.39
C LEU A 826 -15.03 -14.82 20.41
N VAL A 827 -14.89 -13.55 20.84
CA VAL A 827 -14.99 -12.41 19.92
C VAL A 827 -13.87 -12.42 18.90
N ARG A 828 -12.62 -12.67 19.33
CA ARG A 828 -11.50 -12.78 18.39
C ARG A 828 -11.59 -14.03 17.54
N GLY A 829 -11.92 -15.18 18.14
CA GLY A 829 -11.99 -16.45 17.42
C GLY A 829 -13.16 -16.59 16.46
N LEU A 830 -14.28 -15.88 16.71
CA LEU A 830 -15.46 -15.88 15.83
C LEU A 830 -15.61 -14.57 15.05
N GLU A 831 -14.65 -13.65 15.18
CA GLU A 831 -14.64 -12.32 14.54
C GLU A 831 -15.96 -11.55 14.73
N LEU A 832 -16.47 -11.53 15.96
CA LEU A 832 -17.77 -10.93 16.24
C LEU A 832 -17.71 -9.41 16.13
N ALA A 833 -18.64 -8.84 15.37
CA ALA A 833 -18.74 -7.39 15.20
C ALA A 833 -18.93 -6.67 16.55
N PRO A 834 -18.30 -5.49 16.74
CA PRO A 834 -18.55 -4.66 17.91
C PRO A 834 -20.03 -4.31 18.04
N ALA A 835 -20.54 -4.29 19.26
CA ALA A 835 -21.93 -3.94 19.53
C ALA A 835 -22.03 -2.89 20.63
N ASP A 836 -22.98 -1.97 20.47
CA ASP A 836 -23.32 -0.98 21.49
C ASP A 836 -23.78 -1.66 22.80
N GLY A 837 -23.42 -1.04 23.93
CA GLY A 837 -23.63 -1.63 25.25
C GLY A 837 -25.03 -1.45 25.84
N GLY A 838 -25.22 -2.01 27.05
CA GLY A 838 -26.40 -1.77 27.89
C GLY A 838 -27.32 -2.97 28.10
N ARG A 839 -26.99 -4.16 27.56
CA ARG A 839 -27.77 -5.38 27.83
C ARG A 839 -27.53 -5.96 29.23
N PHE A 840 -26.29 -5.91 29.72
CA PHE A 840 -25.92 -6.41 31.04
C PHE A 840 -25.45 -5.28 31.94
N SER A 841 -26.07 -5.15 33.10
CA SER A 841 -25.82 -4.02 34.01
C SER A 841 -24.48 -4.08 34.75
N ASP A 842 -23.91 -5.28 34.86
CA ASP A 842 -22.63 -5.57 35.52
C ASP A 842 -21.44 -5.70 34.56
N ALA A 843 -21.65 -5.51 33.25
CA ALA A 843 -20.56 -5.45 32.27
C ALA A 843 -19.89 -4.06 32.24
N ALA A 844 -20.59 -3.03 32.71
CA ALA A 844 -20.14 -1.64 32.69
C ALA A 844 -18.84 -1.44 33.48
N GLY A 845 -17.79 -0.97 32.81
CA GLY A 845 -16.47 -0.74 33.42
C GLY A 845 -15.54 -1.95 33.42
N SER A 846 -15.95 -3.09 32.84
CA SER A 846 -15.02 -4.18 32.50
C SER A 846 -14.18 -3.78 31.29
N VAL A 847 -12.89 -4.14 31.27
CA VAL A 847 -12.05 -3.98 30.07
C VAL A 847 -12.53 -4.86 28.91
N HIS A 848 -13.38 -5.85 29.19
CA HIS A 848 -14.00 -6.76 28.23
C HIS A 848 -15.44 -6.35 27.87
N GLU A 849 -15.90 -5.15 28.27
CA GLU A 849 -17.28 -4.71 28.07
C GLU A 849 -17.71 -4.79 26.60
N ALA A 850 -16.86 -4.33 25.68
CA ALA A 850 -17.12 -4.40 24.24
C ALA A 850 -17.30 -5.85 23.76
N ASP A 851 -16.45 -6.76 24.24
CA ASP A 851 -16.52 -8.17 23.85
C ASP A 851 -17.77 -8.87 24.39
N ILE A 852 -18.14 -8.53 25.63
CA ILE A 852 -19.36 -9.03 26.28
C ILE A 852 -20.61 -8.57 25.49
N ASN A 853 -20.62 -7.32 25.03
CA ASN A 853 -21.72 -6.78 24.22
C ASN A 853 -21.80 -7.47 22.86
N ALA A 854 -20.66 -7.72 22.20
CA ALA A 854 -20.59 -8.46 20.93
C ALA A 854 -21.16 -9.89 21.08
N LEU A 855 -20.80 -10.62 22.14
CA LEU A 855 -21.38 -11.94 22.44
C LEU A 855 -22.89 -11.89 22.62
N ALA A 856 -23.39 -10.82 23.25
CA ALA A 856 -24.81 -10.65 23.50
C ALA A 856 -25.59 -10.33 22.21
N ALA A 857 -25.01 -9.50 21.34
CA ALA A 857 -25.56 -9.18 20.02
C ALA A 857 -25.60 -10.40 19.10
N ALA A 858 -24.55 -11.23 19.14
CA ALA A 858 -24.48 -12.52 18.43
C ALA A 858 -25.40 -13.62 19.01
N GLN A 859 -26.15 -13.32 20.09
CA GLN A 859 -27.01 -14.28 20.81
C GLN A 859 -26.30 -15.52 21.34
N ILE A 860 -24.98 -15.43 21.53
CA ILE A 860 -24.15 -16.51 22.08
C ILE A 860 -24.35 -16.61 23.61
N THR A 861 -24.52 -15.47 24.28
CA THR A 861 -24.87 -15.39 25.70
C THR A 861 -26.30 -14.87 25.90
N LEU A 862 -26.99 -15.42 26.90
CA LEU A 862 -28.27 -14.88 27.37
C LEU A 862 -28.13 -14.08 28.67
N GLY A 863 -27.04 -14.25 29.43
CA GLY A 863 -26.89 -13.74 30.79
C GLY A 863 -26.71 -14.88 31.81
N CYS A 864 -26.48 -14.55 33.08
CA CYS A 864 -26.21 -15.52 34.15
C CYS A 864 -27.34 -15.63 35.20
N ASN A 865 -28.34 -14.76 35.20
CA ASN A 865 -29.35 -14.67 36.26
C ASN A 865 -30.80 -14.85 35.74
N PRO A 866 -31.21 -16.07 35.36
CA PRO A 866 -32.57 -16.31 34.91
C PRO A 866 -33.60 -16.07 36.03
N PRO A 867 -34.82 -15.58 35.71
CA PRO A 867 -35.32 -15.35 34.36
C PRO A 867 -34.94 -13.98 33.78
N ASP A 868 -34.46 -13.05 34.61
CA ASP A 868 -34.28 -11.64 34.25
C ASP A 868 -33.15 -11.44 33.24
N ASN A 869 -32.05 -12.19 33.38
CA ASN A 869 -30.96 -12.27 32.40
C ASN A 869 -30.35 -10.90 32.05
N ASP A 870 -30.31 -9.99 33.02
CA ASP A 870 -29.76 -8.63 32.94
C ASP A 870 -28.35 -8.50 33.57
N LEU A 871 -27.76 -9.62 33.99
CA LEU A 871 -26.37 -9.74 34.43
C LEU A 871 -25.57 -10.70 33.52
N TYR A 872 -24.30 -10.37 33.27
CA TYR A 872 -23.35 -11.21 32.56
C TYR A 872 -22.49 -12.08 33.48
N CYS A 873 -22.20 -11.61 34.69
CA CYS A 873 -21.26 -12.18 35.66
C CYS A 873 -19.83 -12.29 35.10
N PRO A 874 -19.13 -11.17 34.80
CA PRO A 874 -17.83 -11.20 34.10
C PRO A 874 -16.70 -11.93 34.84
N GLU A 875 -16.73 -11.91 36.18
CA GLU A 875 -15.69 -12.49 37.03
C GLU A 875 -15.90 -13.98 37.36
N ASP A 876 -17.08 -14.54 37.04
CA ASP A 876 -17.34 -15.96 37.31
C ASP A 876 -16.52 -16.84 36.36
N GLU A 877 -16.04 -17.97 36.86
CA GLU A 877 -15.34 -18.99 36.06
C GLU A 877 -16.32 -19.68 35.10
N VAL A 878 -15.83 -20.01 33.89
CA VAL A 878 -16.63 -20.76 32.91
C VAL A 878 -16.47 -22.26 33.15
N THR A 879 -17.58 -22.95 33.41
CA THR A 879 -17.56 -24.42 33.51
C THR A 879 -17.50 -25.08 32.13
N ARG A 880 -17.01 -26.32 32.06
CA ARG A 880 -16.97 -27.10 30.82
C ARG A 880 -18.33 -27.27 30.16
N ALA A 881 -19.41 -27.41 30.94
CA ALA A 881 -20.77 -27.49 30.41
C ALA A 881 -21.25 -26.15 29.82
N GLN A 882 -20.93 -25.04 30.48
CA GLN A 882 -21.25 -23.71 29.94
C GLN A 882 -20.48 -23.43 28.66
N MET A 883 -19.20 -23.79 28.61
CA MET A 883 -18.37 -23.66 27.42
C MET A 883 -18.97 -24.43 26.23
N ALA A 884 -19.55 -25.61 26.47
CA ALA A 884 -20.21 -26.38 25.43
C ALA A 884 -21.35 -25.60 24.76
N SER A 885 -22.22 -24.96 25.56
CA SER A 885 -23.28 -24.12 25.02
C SER A 885 -22.77 -22.86 24.31
N PHE A 886 -21.67 -22.26 24.79
CA PHE A 886 -21.08 -21.11 24.10
C PHE A 886 -20.54 -21.49 22.73
N LEU A 887 -19.81 -22.60 22.63
CA LEU A 887 -19.26 -23.08 21.36
C LEU A 887 -20.35 -23.53 20.38
N VAL A 888 -21.38 -24.25 20.84
CA VAL A 888 -22.48 -24.69 19.96
C VAL A 888 -23.30 -23.52 19.40
N ARG A 889 -23.37 -22.40 20.13
CA ARG A 889 -24.03 -21.18 19.64
C ARG A 889 -23.12 -20.35 18.75
N GLY A 890 -21.82 -20.32 19.03
CA GLY A 890 -20.85 -19.54 18.29
C GLY A 890 -20.35 -20.19 17.00
N ILE A 891 -20.26 -21.53 16.96
CA ILE A 891 -19.63 -22.29 15.88
C ILE A 891 -20.71 -23.08 15.11
N PRO A 892 -20.74 -23.00 13.76
CA PRO A 892 -21.72 -23.72 12.95
C PRO A 892 -21.40 -25.23 12.89
N LEU A 893 -22.03 -26.02 13.77
CA LEU A 893 -21.84 -27.47 13.81
C LEU A 893 -22.97 -28.23 13.06
N PRO A 894 -22.66 -29.36 12.40
CA PRO A 894 -23.65 -30.16 11.68
C PRO A 894 -24.70 -30.73 12.65
N ARG A 895 -25.92 -30.18 12.59
CA ARG A 895 -27.07 -30.67 13.39
C ARG A 895 -27.65 -31.92 12.73
N ARG A 896 -27.76 -33.02 13.50
CA ARG A 896 -28.36 -34.29 13.03
C ARG A 896 -29.85 -34.20 12.75
#